data_AF-A0A9P5UWR1-F1
#
_entry.id   AF-A0A9P5UWR1-F1
#
_cell.length_a   1.000
_cell.length_b   1.000
_cell.length_c   1.000
_cell.angle_alpha   90.00
_cell.angle_beta   90.00
_cell.angle_gamma   90.00
#
_symmetry.space_group_name_H-M   'P 1'
#
loop_
_entity.id
_entity.type
_entity.pdbx_description
1 polymer ?
#
loop_
_entity_poly.entity_id
_entity_poly.type
_entity_poly.pdbx_seq_one_letter_code
_entity_poly.pdbx_strand_id
1 'polypeptide(L)'
;MHDAFKVYTVIEKLPHKIESIFAQGDKLYVGTLYGTLLVYSVREPLGQDEAISVTLMETLKTFSKKAIEQIDIIKAVGVLVTLSDGYVNLHDLESFALRTQLGETRGANLFSVFSKIEIQDGFPAVVTRLAVAVKRKVIVFSWQDSEFMNTKEFPVPDRVRTMEWVGTQNLCMGFDNEYALMDCKTSALTTLFSPTSPSVQGALGSTLESTLNTLNNFSSLATGGLMGFGSKPGKPLITRLPNDEILLGKENSSISVGVDGMPKRKSGIEWSGMPEELGYSSPYAVAILSRHIEIRNIETRALVQSAEMPHARLLTQGKLLYIASTNEVWRLIPYSFPQQIDELVQKEEYQEAISLINQINPVLLDETVDTLGRIKALYAHHLFRKHQYEESLTLFSELDTPASEVIGLYPAVISSHLPPKEPEVVSPESSDGDHKDAAAKHTQPIIMSTKELEDAVECLIRFLADKRQKIQKSLQSLQQDHDSFSYRHDDQEEDAEAQLQMLEIVDTALLKSYMMTHERLVGSLLRVNNHCNPDETESLLLKHKKYKELVDFYRGKQLHRKALELLKTIHTNPGEMHGVLPTVNYLQRLGVDHLPLILEFGTWILELDPEVAMKIFIDDEPEIDTLPRYKIMAYLERLSLDLCVIYLEHVIHELGDKTSDFHNTLVVSYLAQTQRDSSSPGNEEVVIKTKTKLLQFLDESTSYKAERILSRLPVDSCYEERAILLSRIGQHDQALNIYVHKLNNFQAAEEYCIKNFNSSDPSKNVYLLLLKVYLRPPNREKPMLEPALDILTRHGTHIDPTAVLSLLPASTRIDQLFKFFEKSIRESNKAKHMDMIVKNLLKAERLQTQEQLTFYRSRRVKITEDRMCPKCNKRIGNSVFAVFPDGVVVHYSCKESMAAMGHWRT
;
A
#
# COMPACT_ATOMS: atom_id res chain seq x y z
N MET A 1 20.13 -4.20 -35.65
CA MET A 1 21.00 -5.29 -36.19
C MET A 1 22.35 -5.22 -35.49
N HIS A 2 22.77 -6.31 -34.83
CA HIS A 2 24.05 -6.43 -34.11
C HIS A 2 24.72 -7.76 -34.46
N ASP A 3 26.02 -7.88 -34.24
CA ASP A 3 26.74 -9.10 -34.60
C ASP A 3 26.59 -10.16 -33.49
N ALA A 4 25.79 -11.20 -33.75
CA ALA A 4 25.62 -12.31 -32.79
C ALA A 4 26.72 -13.37 -32.91
N PHE A 5 27.26 -13.59 -34.11
CA PHE A 5 28.26 -14.60 -34.37
C PHE A 5 29.44 -14.04 -35.17
N LYS A 6 30.65 -14.47 -34.79
CA LYS A 6 31.86 -14.32 -35.59
C LYS A 6 32.00 -15.53 -36.50
N VAL A 7 32.09 -15.29 -37.80
CA VAL A 7 32.19 -16.33 -38.83
C VAL A 7 33.66 -16.62 -39.11
N TYR A 8 34.06 -17.89 -38.98
CA TYR A 8 35.40 -18.35 -39.29
C TYR A 8 35.37 -19.48 -40.32
N THR A 9 36.27 -19.44 -41.29
CA THR A 9 36.46 -20.57 -42.21
C THR A 9 37.38 -21.60 -41.57
N VAL A 10 36.89 -22.83 -41.40
CA VAL A 10 37.60 -23.95 -40.76
C VAL A 10 38.27 -24.84 -41.80
N ILE A 11 37.56 -25.10 -42.90
CA ILE A 11 38.06 -25.91 -44.01
C ILE A 11 37.87 -25.10 -45.28
N GLU A 12 38.98 -24.82 -45.96
CA GLU A 12 38.99 -24.20 -47.28
C GLU A 12 39.28 -25.26 -48.35
N LYS A 13 38.45 -25.31 -49.38
CA LYS A 13 38.69 -26.09 -50.62
C LYS A 13 39.05 -27.55 -50.39
N LEU A 14 38.19 -28.27 -49.67
CA LEU A 14 38.31 -29.72 -49.54
C LEU A 14 38.26 -30.40 -50.93
N PRO A 15 39.20 -31.30 -51.27
CA PRO A 15 39.23 -31.96 -52.58
C PRO A 15 38.08 -32.96 -52.77
N HIS A 16 37.46 -33.40 -51.68
CA HIS A 16 36.33 -34.31 -51.69
C HIS A 16 35.04 -33.53 -51.40
N LYS A 17 33.95 -33.88 -52.10
CA LYS A 17 32.64 -33.28 -51.85
C LYS A 17 32.10 -33.74 -50.49
N ILE A 18 31.73 -32.79 -49.65
CA ILE A 18 31.09 -32.97 -48.35
C ILE A 18 29.62 -33.34 -48.57
N GLU A 19 29.20 -34.45 -47.97
CA GLU A 19 27.81 -34.93 -48.01
C GLU A 19 27.12 -34.78 -46.64
N SER A 20 27.87 -34.98 -45.55
CA SER A 20 27.37 -34.83 -44.19
C SER A 20 28.42 -34.25 -43.24
N ILE A 21 27.96 -33.54 -42.22
CA ILE A 21 28.80 -33.01 -41.15
C ILE A 21 28.15 -33.26 -39.79
N PHE A 22 28.97 -33.54 -38.77
CA PHE A 22 28.52 -33.64 -37.38
C PHE A 22 29.62 -33.12 -36.46
N ALA A 23 29.25 -32.38 -35.42
CA ALA A 23 30.21 -31.77 -34.50
C ALA A 23 29.93 -32.19 -33.05
N GLN A 24 30.97 -32.58 -32.33
CA GLN A 24 30.89 -32.93 -30.91
C GLN A 24 32.17 -32.52 -30.18
N GLY A 25 32.03 -31.65 -29.17
CA GLY A 25 33.17 -31.17 -28.39
C GLY A 25 34.12 -30.39 -29.30
N ASP A 26 35.40 -30.77 -29.31
CA ASP A 26 36.41 -30.20 -30.20
C ASP A 26 36.50 -30.96 -31.54
N LYS A 27 35.72 -32.03 -31.76
CA LYS A 27 35.81 -32.86 -32.98
C LYS A 27 34.72 -32.53 -33.99
N LEU A 28 35.12 -32.37 -35.24
CA LEU A 28 34.27 -32.23 -36.41
C LEU A 28 34.43 -33.46 -37.32
N TYR A 29 33.34 -34.17 -37.54
CA TYR A 29 33.24 -35.33 -38.41
C TYR A 29 32.68 -34.89 -39.76
N VAL A 30 33.40 -35.17 -40.84
CA VAL A 30 33.01 -34.82 -42.21
C VAL A 30 32.90 -36.09 -43.04
N GLY A 31 31.69 -36.39 -43.49
CA GLY A 31 31.37 -37.48 -44.38
C GLY A 31 31.44 -37.02 -45.84
N THR A 32 32.19 -37.75 -46.66
CA THR A 32 32.35 -37.40 -48.08
C THR A 32 31.47 -38.25 -48.99
N LEU A 33 31.21 -37.75 -50.20
CA LEU A 33 30.50 -38.46 -51.27
C LEU A 33 31.14 -39.80 -51.65
N TYR A 34 32.46 -39.94 -51.44
CA TYR A 34 33.22 -41.15 -51.78
C TYR A 34 33.33 -42.15 -50.63
N GLY A 35 32.65 -41.91 -49.50
CA GLY A 35 32.67 -42.84 -48.36
C GLY A 35 33.89 -42.71 -47.45
N THR A 36 34.68 -41.65 -47.60
CA THR A 36 35.77 -41.30 -46.67
C THR A 36 35.21 -40.49 -45.50
N LEU A 37 35.59 -40.87 -44.28
CA LEU A 37 35.33 -40.10 -43.05
C LEU A 37 36.58 -39.32 -42.68
N LEU A 38 36.43 -38.01 -42.49
CA LEU A 38 37.50 -37.11 -42.02
C LEU A 38 37.15 -36.61 -40.63
N VAL A 39 38.11 -36.66 -39.70
CA VAL A 39 37.93 -36.20 -38.33
C VAL A 39 38.91 -35.07 -38.07
N TYR A 40 38.38 -33.86 -37.84
CA TYR A 40 39.15 -32.67 -37.51
C TYR A 40 38.99 -32.35 -36.02
N SER A 41 40.07 -31.93 -35.35
CA SER A 41 39.99 -31.23 -34.06
C SER A 41 40.05 -29.74 -34.34
N VAL A 42 38.98 -29.04 -33.95
CA VAL A 42 38.78 -27.60 -34.08
C VAL A 42 38.83 -27.03 -32.67
N ARG A 43 39.90 -26.30 -32.35
CA ARG A 43 40.03 -25.64 -31.05
C ARG A 43 39.67 -24.17 -31.18
N GLU A 44 38.73 -23.75 -30.35
CA GLU A 44 38.25 -22.38 -30.29
C GLU A 44 39.33 -21.47 -29.68
N PRO A 45 39.47 -20.24 -30.18
CA PRO A 45 40.40 -19.26 -29.63
C PRO A 45 39.96 -18.85 -28.22
N LEU A 46 40.91 -18.79 -27.28
CA LEU A 46 40.63 -18.39 -25.90
C LEU A 46 40.64 -16.85 -25.72
N GLY A 47 41.15 -16.11 -26.73
CA GLY A 47 41.18 -14.65 -26.77
C GLY A 47 40.57 -14.06 -28.05
N GLN A 48 40.23 -12.76 -28.03
CA GLN A 48 39.52 -12.07 -29.12
C GLN A 48 40.29 -12.02 -30.46
N ASP A 49 41.63 -12.14 -30.40
CA ASP A 49 42.56 -12.00 -31.54
C ASP A 49 43.25 -13.30 -31.99
N GLU A 50 42.91 -14.45 -31.41
CA GLU A 50 43.45 -15.74 -31.87
C GLU A 50 42.61 -16.33 -33.01
N ALA A 51 43.30 -16.88 -34.01
CA ALA A 51 42.65 -17.62 -35.09
C ALA A 51 42.28 -19.04 -34.64
N ILE A 52 41.18 -19.59 -35.15
CA ILE A 52 40.80 -20.98 -34.90
C ILE A 52 41.92 -21.91 -35.37
N SER A 53 42.38 -22.79 -34.48
CA SER A 53 43.33 -23.85 -34.87
C SER A 53 42.57 -25.10 -35.31
N VAL A 54 42.85 -25.55 -36.53
CA VAL A 54 42.20 -26.71 -37.15
C VAL A 54 43.27 -27.75 -37.44
N THR A 55 43.09 -28.95 -36.89
CA THR A 55 44.01 -30.07 -37.09
C THR A 55 43.26 -31.28 -37.62
N LEU A 56 43.69 -31.84 -38.75
CA LEU A 56 43.14 -33.10 -39.25
C LEU A 56 43.73 -34.24 -38.42
N MET A 57 42.89 -34.91 -37.63
CA MET A 57 43.32 -36.01 -36.77
C MET A 57 43.38 -37.33 -37.54
N GLU A 58 42.27 -37.68 -38.21
CA GLU A 58 42.13 -38.98 -38.88
C GLU A 58 41.48 -38.86 -40.26
N THR A 59 41.95 -39.69 -41.18
CA THR A 59 41.40 -39.84 -42.54
C THR A 59 41.13 -41.32 -42.81
N LEU A 60 39.86 -41.71 -42.80
CA LEU A 60 39.44 -43.10 -43.00
C LEU A 60 38.88 -43.29 -44.41
N LYS A 61 39.77 -43.57 -45.37
CA LYS A 61 39.42 -43.69 -46.81
C LYS A 61 38.51 -44.88 -47.14
N THR A 62 38.61 -45.96 -46.37
CA THR A 62 37.85 -47.21 -46.58
C THR A 62 36.69 -47.36 -45.60
N PHE A 63 36.23 -46.27 -45.00
CA PHE A 63 35.17 -46.29 -43.99
C PHE A 63 33.83 -46.80 -44.56
N SER A 64 33.44 -46.30 -45.73
CA SER A 64 32.27 -46.75 -46.48
C SER A 64 32.59 -46.91 -47.97
N LYS A 65 31.85 -47.79 -48.66
CA LYS A 65 31.95 -47.98 -50.13
C LYS A 65 31.21 -46.90 -50.93
N LYS A 66 30.28 -46.18 -50.29
CA LYS A 66 29.43 -45.14 -50.89
C LYS A 66 29.41 -43.90 -49.99
N ALA A 67 28.77 -42.84 -50.48
CA ALA A 67 28.56 -41.61 -49.74
C ALA A 67 28.07 -41.84 -48.31
N ILE A 68 28.59 -41.04 -47.38
CA ILE A 68 28.11 -40.99 -45.99
C ILE A 68 27.04 -39.90 -45.94
N GLU A 69 25.77 -40.30 -46.00
CA GLU A 69 24.61 -39.40 -46.15
C GLU A 69 24.27 -38.66 -44.84
N GLN A 70 24.48 -39.31 -43.69
CA GLN A 70 24.22 -38.71 -42.38
C GLN A 70 25.15 -39.32 -41.32
N ILE A 71 25.57 -38.51 -40.35
CA ILE A 71 26.44 -38.88 -39.23
C ILE A 71 25.81 -38.35 -37.94
N ASP A 72 25.82 -39.15 -36.88
CA ASP A 72 25.44 -38.74 -35.53
C ASP A 72 26.15 -39.63 -34.49
N ILE A 73 26.12 -39.27 -33.22
CA ILE A 73 26.79 -40.00 -32.15
C ILE A 73 25.81 -40.32 -31.01
N ILE A 74 25.74 -41.59 -30.65
CA ILE A 74 25.07 -42.04 -29.43
C ILE A 74 26.14 -42.14 -28.33
N LYS A 75 26.30 -41.06 -27.57
CA LYS A 75 27.31 -40.97 -26.51
C LYS A 75 27.11 -42.01 -25.41
N ALA A 76 25.87 -42.29 -25.04
CA ALA A 76 25.55 -43.24 -23.97
C ALA A 76 26.07 -44.66 -24.28
N VAL A 77 26.11 -45.06 -25.55
CA VAL A 77 26.56 -46.39 -26.01
C VAL A 77 28.01 -46.35 -26.54
N GLY A 78 28.57 -45.15 -26.74
CA GLY A 78 29.90 -44.95 -27.32
C GLY A 78 29.98 -45.37 -28.79
N VAL A 79 28.95 -45.06 -29.58
CA VAL A 79 28.90 -45.43 -31.01
C VAL A 79 28.64 -44.25 -31.93
N LEU A 80 29.34 -44.26 -33.07
CA LEU A 80 29.11 -43.37 -34.21
C LEU A 80 28.10 -44.03 -35.15
N VAL A 81 26.98 -43.36 -35.37
CA VAL A 81 25.89 -43.80 -36.25
C VAL A 81 26.11 -43.18 -37.62
N THR A 82 26.19 -43.98 -38.67
CA THR A 82 26.32 -43.49 -40.04
C THR A 82 25.27 -44.09 -40.96
N LEU A 83 24.74 -43.29 -41.87
CA LEU A 83 23.88 -43.75 -42.96
C LEU A 83 24.70 -43.85 -44.24
N SER A 84 24.85 -45.06 -44.76
CA SER A 84 25.53 -45.29 -46.03
C SER A 84 24.97 -46.51 -46.75
N ASP A 85 24.88 -46.43 -48.08
CA ASP A 85 24.29 -47.48 -48.94
C ASP A 85 22.86 -47.90 -48.53
N GLY A 86 22.10 -46.96 -47.95
CA GLY A 86 20.76 -47.21 -47.44
C GLY A 86 20.68 -48.13 -46.21
N TYR A 87 21.77 -48.27 -45.45
CA TYR A 87 21.81 -48.93 -44.15
C TYR A 87 22.32 -47.98 -43.06
N VAL A 88 21.78 -48.14 -41.86
CA VAL A 88 22.34 -47.52 -40.66
C VAL A 88 23.40 -48.45 -40.06
N ASN A 89 24.62 -47.93 -39.97
CA ASN A 89 25.78 -48.63 -39.44
C ASN A 89 26.19 -48.02 -38.09
N LEU A 90 26.43 -48.88 -37.11
CA LEU A 90 26.94 -48.51 -35.78
C LEU A 90 28.42 -48.83 -35.73
N HIS A 91 29.25 -47.79 -35.64
CA HIS A 91 30.69 -47.87 -35.51
C HIS A 91 31.11 -47.58 -34.07
N ASP A 92 32.20 -48.17 -33.64
CA ASP A 92 32.85 -47.82 -32.39
C ASP A 92 33.34 -46.36 -32.42
N LEU A 93 33.09 -45.58 -31.38
CA LEU A 93 33.42 -44.14 -31.39
C LEU A 93 34.94 -43.86 -31.30
N GLU A 94 35.72 -44.78 -30.72
CA GLU A 94 37.17 -44.60 -30.54
C GLU A 94 37.97 -45.16 -31.71
N SER A 95 37.65 -46.38 -32.15
CA SER A 95 38.39 -47.09 -33.20
C SER A 95 37.78 -46.93 -34.60
N PHE A 96 36.56 -46.39 -34.71
CA PHE A 96 35.78 -46.28 -35.95
C PHE A 96 35.47 -47.62 -36.64
N ALA A 97 35.79 -48.74 -36.00
CA ALA A 97 35.49 -50.07 -36.50
C ALA A 97 33.97 -50.32 -36.51
N LEU A 98 33.47 -50.96 -37.57
CA LEU A 98 32.06 -51.32 -37.66
C LEU A 98 31.73 -52.35 -36.56
N ARG A 99 30.88 -51.98 -35.60
CA ARG A 99 30.37 -52.89 -34.56
C ARG A 99 29.20 -53.71 -35.10
N THR A 100 28.18 -53.03 -35.63
CA THR A 100 26.94 -53.66 -36.08
C THR A 100 26.35 -52.90 -37.27
N GLN A 101 25.93 -53.64 -38.31
CA GLN A 101 25.09 -53.09 -39.37
C GLN A 101 23.63 -53.49 -39.12
N LEU A 102 22.72 -52.51 -39.07
CA LEU A 102 21.31 -52.76 -38.78
C LEU A 102 20.61 -53.26 -40.06
N GLY A 103 20.61 -54.57 -40.30
CA GLY A 103 20.06 -55.18 -41.51
C GLY A 103 18.57 -54.87 -41.78
N GLU A 104 17.79 -54.64 -40.72
CA GLU A 104 16.37 -54.25 -40.81
C GLU A 104 16.15 -52.86 -41.43
N THR A 105 17.19 -52.03 -41.46
CA THR A 105 17.15 -50.67 -42.00
C THR A 105 17.40 -50.59 -43.51
N ARG A 106 17.37 -51.72 -44.23
CA ARG A 106 17.65 -51.75 -45.68
C ARG A 106 16.72 -50.80 -46.46
N GLY A 107 17.32 -49.81 -47.12
CA GLY A 107 16.61 -48.76 -47.83
C GLY A 107 16.22 -47.57 -46.95
N ALA A 108 16.95 -47.38 -45.84
CA ALA A 108 16.85 -46.19 -45.01
C ALA A 108 17.22 -44.93 -45.82
N ASN A 109 16.53 -43.83 -45.53
CA ASN A 109 16.80 -42.55 -46.19
C ASN A 109 17.14 -41.40 -45.24
N LEU A 110 16.82 -41.51 -43.96
CA LEU A 110 17.31 -40.63 -42.90
C LEU A 110 17.16 -41.32 -41.54
N PHE A 111 17.90 -40.84 -40.55
CA PHE A 111 17.72 -41.22 -39.15
C PHE A 111 17.71 -39.99 -38.24
N SER A 112 17.24 -40.12 -36.99
CA SER A 112 17.31 -39.06 -35.98
C SER A 112 17.54 -39.71 -34.60
N VAL A 113 18.54 -39.20 -33.89
CA VAL A 113 18.94 -39.70 -32.57
C VAL A 113 18.49 -38.73 -31.50
N PHE A 114 17.93 -39.27 -30.42
CA PHE A 114 17.59 -38.49 -29.24
C PHE A 114 18.02 -39.21 -27.97
N SER A 115 18.63 -38.49 -27.04
CA SER A 115 18.98 -39.00 -25.71
C SER A 115 18.53 -38.01 -24.64
N LYS A 116 17.79 -38.49 -23.63
CA LYS A 116 17.35 -37.69 -22.47
C LYS A 116 17.27 -38.59 -21.23
N ILE A 117 17.45 -37.99 -20.06
CA ILE A 117 17.28 -38.67 -18.78
C ILE A 117 15.78 -38.73 -18.48
N GLU A 118 15.22 -39.92 -18.31
CA GLU A 118 13.85 -40.15 -17.85
C GLU A 118 13.86 -40.68 -16.42
N ILE A 119 12.88 -40.27 -15.60
CA ILE A 119 12.67 -40.85 -14.28
C ILE A 119 11.65 -41.98 -14.44
N GLN A 120 12.10 -43.23 -14.33
CA GLN A 120 11.23 -44.41 -14.28
C GLN A 120 11.31 -45.01 -12.88
N ASP A 121 10.15 -45.32 -12.28
CA ASP A 121 10.04 -45.88 -10.92
C ASP A 121 10.83 -45.11 -9.83
N GLY A 122 10.98 -43.79 -10.01
CA GLY A 122 11.70 -42.91 -9.08
C GLY A 122 13.21 -42.80 -9.31
N PHE A 123 13.79 -43.53 -10.27
CA PHE A 123 15.22 -43.50 -10.59
C PHE A 123 15.49 -42.85 -11.97
N PRO A 124 16.52 -41.99 -12.08
CA PRO A 124 16.92 -41.41 -13.36
C PRO A 124 17.67 -42.46 -14.22
N ALA A 125 17.14 -42.77 -15.39
CA ALA A 125 17.76 -43.64 -16.39
C ALA A 125 17.98 -42.87 -17.70
N VAL A 126 19.10 -43.11 -18.38
CA VAL A 126 19.39 -42.49 -19.68
C VAL A 126 18.70 -43.30 -20.76
N VAL A 127 17.69 -42.70 -21.40
CA VAL A 127 16.97 -43.31 -22.52
C VAL A 127 17.45 -42.70 -23.81
N THR A 128 18.00 -43.54 -24.69
CA THR A 128 18.39 -43.16 -26.06
C THR A 128 17.46 -43.84 -27.06
N ARG A 129 16.99 -43.08 -28.05
CA ARG A 129 16.17 -43.59 -29.15
C ARG A 129 16.76 -43.18 -30.50
N LEU A 130 16.83 -44.14 -31.42
CA LEU A 130 17.21 -43.95 -32.80
C LEU A 130 15.99 -44.24 -33.67
N ALA A 131 15.43 -43.22 -34.30
CA ALA A 131 14.40 -43.38 -35.33
C ALA A 131 15.08 -43.49 -36.69
N VAL A 132 14.68 -44.46 -37.51
CA VAL A 132 15.17 -44.67 -38.86
C VAL A 132 13.99 -44.72 -39.82
N ALA A 133 13.94 -43.81 -40.78
CA ALA A 133 12.93 -43.81 -41.82
C ALA A 133 13.34 -44.76 -42.93
N VAL A 134 12.47 -45.72 -43.24
CA VAL A 134 12.67 -46.73 -44.29
C VAL A 134 11.42 -46.79 -45.16
N LYS A 135 11.48 -46.24 -46.38
CA LYS A 135 10.35 -46.18 -47.31
C LYS A 135 9.11 -45.52 -46.67
N ARG A 136 8.07 -46.30 -46.32
CA ARG A 136 6.81 -45.86 -45.68
C ARG A 136 6.64 -46.43 -44.25
N LYS A 137 7.76 -46.67 -43.56
CA LYS A 137 7.77 -47.02 -42.14
C LYS A 137 8.90 -46.32 -41.42
N VAL A 138 8.73 -46.13 -40.12
CA VAL A 138 9.78 -45.67 -39.20
C VAL A 138 10.09 -46.78 -38.21
N ILE A 139 11.36 -47.12 -38.08
CA ILE A 139 11.85 -48.13 -37.14
C ILE A 139 12.53 -47.39 -35.99
N VAL A 140 12.09 -47.61 -34.75
CA VAL A 140 12.65 -47.00 -33.55
C VAL A 140 13.39 -48.05 -32.74
N PHE A 141 14.70 -47.84 -32.56
CA PHE A 141 15.55 -48.63 -31.68
C PHE A 141 15.71 -47.87 -30.36
N SER A 142 15.51 -48.55 -29.22
CA SER A 142 15.61 -47.93 -27.89
C SER A 142 16.70 -48.59 -27.04
N TRP A 143 17.51 -47.77 -26.38
CA TRP A 143 18.49 -48.17 -25.37
C TRP A 143 18.17 -47.51 -24.03
N GLN A 144 18.40 -48.23 -22.94
CA GLN A 144 18.31 -47.74 -21.57
C GLN A 144 19.62 -48.05 -20.86
N ASP A 145 20.27 -47.03 -20.30
CA ASP A 145 21.57 -47.17 -19.59
C ASP A 145 22.61 -47.99 -20.38
N SER A 146 22.72 -47.69 -21.68
CA SER A 146 23.61 -48.33 -22.64
C SER A 146 23.23 -49.75 -23.08
N GLU A 147 22.21 -50.37 -22.47
CA GLU A 147 21.68 -51.67 -22.87
C GLU A 147 20.57 -51.53 -23.93
N PHE A 148 20.59 -52.42 -24.93
CA PHE A 148 19.57 -52.44 -25.97
C PHE A 148 18.27 -53.05 -25.46
N MET A 149 17.15 -52.31 -25.60
CA MET A 149 15.86 -52.71 -25.04
C MET A 149 14.96 -53.37 -26.10
N ASN A 150 14.60 -52.63 -27.16
CA ASN A 150 13.70 -53.13 -28.19
C ASN A 150 13.80 -52.36 -29.52
N THR A 151 13.26 -52.99 -30.56
CA THR A 151 12.95 -52.38 -31.85
C THR A 151 11.43 -52.33 -32.02
N LYS A 152 10.89 -51.18 -32.41
CA LYS A 152 9.47 -51.01 -32.77
C LYS A 152 9.35 -50.46 -34.19
N GLU A 153 8.44 -51.01 -34.99
CA GLU A 153 8.15 -50.50 -36.33
C GLU A 153 6.79 -49.78 -36.37
N PHE A 154 6.76 -48.60 -36.97
CA PHE A 154 5.56 -47.78 -37.13
C PHE A 154 5.28 -47.51 -38.62
N PRO A 155 4.10 -47.84 -39.16
CA PRO A 155 3.73 -47.47 -40.52
C PRO A 155 3.46 -45.97 -40.62
N VAL A 156 3.91 -45.33 -41.71
CA VAL A 156 3.69 -43.90 -41.97
C VAL A 156 3.00 -43.68 -43.32
N PRO A 157 2.21 -42.60 -43.49
CA PRO A 157 1.39 -42.40 -44.68
C PRO A 157 2.21 -42.25 -45.97
N ASP A 158 3.37 -41.60 -45.87
CA ASP A 158 4.26 -41.42 -47.02
C ASP A 158 5.75 -41.47 -46.65
N ARG A 159 6.62 -41.24 -47.63
CA ARG A 159 8.07 -41.20 -47.42
C ARG A 159 8.45 -39.97 -46.59
N VAL A 160 9.02 -40.22 -45.41
CA VAL A 160 9.56 -39.16 -44.54
C VAL A 160 10.76 -38.49 -45.21
N ARG A 161 10.77 -37.15 -45.25
CA ARG A 161 11.84 -36.33 -45.82
C ARG A 161 12.72 -35.69 -44.77
N THR A 162 12.14 -35.35 -43.63
CA THR A 162 12.81 -34.81 -42.46
C THR A 162 12.12 -35.38 -41.22
N MET A 163 12.86 -35.59 -40.14
CA MET A 163 12.26 -35.98 -38.87
C MET A 163 13.15 -35.56 -37.70
N GLU A 164 12.50 -35.22 -36.59
CA GLU A 164 13.18 -34.84 -35.36
C GLU A 164 12.32 -35.17 -34.15
N TRP A 165 12.97 -35.48 -33.03
CA TRP A 165 12.29 -35.84 -31.78
C TRP A 165 11.76 -34.61 -31.05
N VAL A 166 10.50 -34.70 -30.58
CA VAL A 166 9.81 -33.70 -29.76
C VAL A 166 9.58 -34.31 -28.38
N GLY A 167 10.40 -33.90 -27.40
CA GLY A 167 10.42 -34.57 -26.11
C GLY A 167 10.88 -36.02 -26.23
N THR A 168 10.48 -36.88 -25.29
CA THR A 168 11.02 -38.25 -25.22
C THR A 168 10.27 -39.28 -26.03
N GLN A 169 9.03 -39.00 -26.40
CA GLN A 169 8.09 -39.99 -26.95
C GLN A 169 7.48 -39.59 -28.29
N ASN A 170 7.50 -38.31 -28.63
CA ASN A 170 6.89 -37.84 -29.86
C ASN A 170 7.97 -37.63 -30.93
N LEU A 171 7.66 -38.05 -32.14
CA LEU A 171 8.51 -37.88 -33.31
C LEU A 171 7.75 -37.03 -34.32
N CYS A 172 8.30 -35.87 -34.69
CA CYS A 172 7.75 -35.07 -35.76
C CYS A 172 8.39 -35.46 -37.09
N MET A 173 7.58 -35.60 -38.12
CA MET A 173 7.97 -36.05 -39.45
C MET A 173 7.41 -35.08 -40.47
N GLY A 174 8.26 -34.66 -41.41
CA GLY A 174 7.86 -33.90 -42.59
C GLY A 174 7.80 -34.79 -43.81
N PHE A 175 6.65 -34.76 -44.48
CA PHE A 175 6.41 -35.36 -45.80
C PHE A 175 6.47 -34.27 -46.88
N ASP A 176 6.29 -34.64 -48.15
CA ASP A 176 6.41 -33.69 -49.26
C ASP A 176 5.43 -32.50 -49.16
N ASN A 177 4.25 -32.66 -48.54
CA ASN A 177 3.23 -31.62 -48.44
C ASN A 177 2.66 -31.36 -47.03
N GLU A 178 3.00 -32.20 -46.05
CA GLU A 178 2.38 -32.18 -44.72
C GLU A 178 3.38 -32.54 -43.62
N TYR A 179 3.09 -32.10 -42.40
CA TYR A 179 3.81 -32.51 -41.20
C TYR A 179 2.93 -33.45 -40.39
N ALA A 180 3.51 -34.40 -39.67
CA ALA A 180 2.79 -35.19 -38.70
C ALA A 180 3.61 -35.39 -37.43
N LEU A 181 2.92 -35.44 -36.31
CA LEU A 181 3.46 -35.77 -35.01
C LEU A 181 3.00 -37.18 -34.63
N MET A 182 3.93 -38.07 -34.36
CA MET A 182 3.66 -39.46 -33.96
C MET A 182 4.06 -39.69 -32.51
N ASP A 183 3.13 -40.19 -31.71
CA ASP A 183 3.45 -40.69 -30.37
C ASP A 183 3.90 -42.15 -30.43
N CYS A 184 5.15 -42.42 -30.04
CA CYS A 184 5.76 -43.75 -30.10
C CYS A 184 5.21 -44.74 -29.04
N LYS A 185 4.43 -44.28 -28.05
CA LYS A 185 3.75 -45.16 -27.08
C LYS A 185 2.40 -45.62 -27.58
N THR A 186 1.58 -44.69 -28.06
CA THR A 186 0.20 -44.97 -28.49
C THR A 186 0.10 -45.34 -29.97
N SER A 187 1.16 -45.10 -30.75
CA SER A 187 1.17 -45.19 -32.22
C SER A 187 0.18 -44.24 -32.89
N ALA A 188 -0.31 -43.23 -32.16
CA ALA A 188 -1.20 -42.21 -32.71
C ALA A 188 -0.42 -41.25 -33.61
N LEU A 189 -1.00 -40.92 -34.77
CA LEU A 189 -0.44 -39.98 -35.73
C LEU A 189 -1.37 -38.76 -35.84
N THR A 190 -0.87 -37.58 -35.49
CA THR A 190 -1.58 -36.31 -35.59
C THR A 190 -1.01 -35.52 -36.76
N THR A 191 -1.80 -35.25 -37.79
CA THR A 191 -1.39 -34.40 -38.91
C THR A 191 -1.39 -32.93 -38.48
N LEU A 192 -0.30 -32.23 -38.78
CA LEU A 192 -0.10 -30.82 -38.50
C LEU A 192 -0.29 -30.04 -39.81
N PHE A 193 -1.14 -29.02 -39.79
CA PHE A 193 -1.43 -28.11 -40.92
C PHE A 193 -2.05 -28.79 -42.16
N SER A 194 -3.08 -29.64 -41.97
CA SER A 194 -3.84 -30.21 -43.09
C SER A 194 -4.73 -29.16 -43.78
N PRO A 195 -4.83 -29.13 -45.13
CA PRO A 195 -5.76 -28.26 -45.86
C PRO A 195 -7.25 -28.61 -45.66
N THR A 196 -7.57 -29.72 -44.98
CA THR A 196 -8.95 -30.21 -44.81
C THR A 196 -9.36 -30.46 -43.36
N SER A 197 -8.73 -29.84 -42.35
CA SER A 197 -9.26 -29.92 -40.99
C SER A 197 -10.61 -29.17 -40.89
N PRO A 198 -11.75 -29.85 -40.62
CA PRO A 198 -12.98 -29.16 -40.29
C PRO A 198 -12.80 -28.47 -38.95
N SER A 199 -13.33 -27.26 -38.85
CA SER A 199 -13.47 -26.51 -37.61
C SER A 199 -14.12 -27.38 -36.53
N VAL A 200 -13.38 -27.70 -35.47
CA VAL A 200 -13.98 -28.20 -34.24
C VAL A 200 -14.71 -27.02 -33.62
N GLN A 201 -16.01 -26.92 -33.92
CA GLN A 201 -16.94 -26.03 -33.25
C GLN A 201 -17.03 -26.45 -31.77
N GLY A 202 -16.56 -25.58 -30.88
CA GLY A 202 -16.85 -25.74 -29.45
C GLY A 202 -15.95 -24.93 -28.52
N ALA A 203 -16.46 -23.79 -28.07
CA ALA A 203 -16.10 -23.01 -26.87
C ALA A 203 -14.91 -22.01 -26.94
N LEU A 204 -15.30 -20.73 -27.07
CA LEU A 204 -14.76 -19.51 -26.43
C LEU A 204 -13.26 -19.18 -26.60
N GLY A 205 -12.97 -18.27 -27.55
CA GLY A 205 -11.74 -17.46 -27.56
C GLY A 205 -11.36 -16.87 -28.92
N SER A 206 -12.01 -15.77 -29.32
CA SER A 206 -11.96 -15.10 -30.64
C SER A 206 -10.64 -14.36 -30.98
N THR A 207 -9.48 -14.96 -30.73
CA THR A 207 -8.17 -14.41 -31.15
C THR A 207 -7.24 -15.43 -31.81
N LEU A 208 -7.57 -16.73 -31.77
CA LEU A 208 -6.81 -17.80 -32.43
C LEU A 208 -7.18 -17.98 -33.91
N GLU A 209 -8.39 -17.56 -34.30
CA GLU A 209 -8.93 -17.71 -35.67
C GLU A 209 -8.18 -16.86 -36.71
N SER A 210 -7.63 -15.69 -36.36
CA SER A 210 -6.90 -14.85 -37.32
C SER A 210 -5.59 -15.49 -37.76
N THR A 211 -4.87 -16.15 -36.85
CA THR A 211 -3.62 -16.86 -37.14
C THR A 211 -3.82 -18.08 -38.04
N LEU A 212 -4.87 -18.88 -37.77
CA LEU A 212 -5.21 -20.04 -38.59
C LEU A 212 -5.80 -19.64 -39.95
N ASN A 213 -6.56 -18.53 -40.02
CA ASN A 213 -7.06 -17.99 -41.28
C ASN A 213 -5.96 -17.35 -42.14
N THR A 214 -4.90 -16.81 -41.55
CA THR A 214 -3.73 -16.28 -42.30
C THR A 214 -2.98 -17.43 -42.99
N LEU A 215 -2.91 -18.61 -42.36
CA LEU A 215 -2.30 -19.81 -42.94
C LEU A 215 -3.20 -20.51 -43.97
N ASN A 216 -4.52 -20.54 -43.74
CA ASN A 216 -5.47 -21.12 -44.70
C ASN A 216 -5.68 -20.25 -45.95
N ASN A 217 -5.71 -18.92 -45.83
CA ASN A 217 -5.78 -18.00 -46.98
C ASN A 217 -4.50 -17.97 -47.84
N PHE A 218 -3.39 -18.50 -47.33
CA PHE A 218 -2.16 -18.64 -48.13
C PHE A 218 -2.30 -19.73 -49.20
N SER A 219 -3.22 -20.68 -49.01
CA SER A 219 -3.46 -21.77 -49.96
C SER A 219 -4.43 -21.42 -51.11
N SER A 220 -5.18 -20.30 -51.03
CA SER A 220 -6.31 -20.05 -51.91
C SER A 220 -6.18 -18.87 -52.88
N LEU A 221 -5.05 -18.16 -52.95
CA LEU A 221 -4.87 -17.04 -53.89
C LEU A 221 -4.09 -17.38 -55.18
N ALA A 222 -3.78 -18.66 -55.43
CA ALA A 222 -3.08 -19.11 -56.64
C ALA A 222 -3.80 -20.24 -57.41
N THR A 223 -5.11 -20.42 -57.21
CA THR A 223 -5.91 -21.44 -57.92
C THR A 223 -7.23 -20.88 -58.45
N GLY A 224 -7.16 -19.68 -59.00
CA GLY A 224 -8.19 -19.10 -59.86
C GLY A 224 -7.73 -19.06 -61.31
N GLY A 225 -7.77 -20.21 -62.00
CA GLY A 225 -7.78 -20.32 -63.46
C GLY A 225 -6.60 -19.71 -64.22
N LEU A 226 -5.54 -20.50 -64.43
CA LEU A 226 -4.71 -20.55 -65.66
C LEU A 226 -3.67 -21.67 -65.45
N MET A 227 -3.51 -22.55 -66.43
CA MET A 227 -2.42 -23.54 -66.44
C MET A 227 -1.08 -22.81 -66.30
N GLY A 228 -0.42 -22.96 -65.15
CA GLY A 228 0.85 -22.33 -64.81
C GLY A 228 1.78 -23.34 -64.16
N PHE A 229 2.97 -23.45 -64.75
CA PHE A 229 4.11 -24.32 -64.43
C PHE A 229 4.32 -24.66 -62.95
N GLY A 230 4.55 -25.95 -62.69
CA GLY A 230 4.75 -26.52 -61.37
C GLY A 230 5.89 -25.88 -60.57
N SER A 231 5.50 -25.20 -59.49
CA SER A 231 6.36 -24.99 -58.33
C SER A 231 6.64 -26.35 -57.70
N LYS A 232 7.91 -26.78 -57.64
CA LYS A 232 8.29 -27.98 -56.88
C LYS A 232 8.02 -27.68 -55.40
N PRO A 233 7.27 -28.54 -54.67
CA PRO A 233 7.10 -28.36 -53.23
C PRO A 233 8.49 -28.35 -52.57
N GLY A 234 8.70 -27.36 -51.70
CA GLY A 234 9.94 -27.19 -50.98
C GLY A 234 10.25 -28.35 -50.03
N LYS A 235 11.52 -28.60 -49.73
CA LYS A 235 11.92 -29.60 -48.73
C LYS A 235 11.32 -29.21 -47.37
N PRO A 236 10.59 -30.10 -46.66
CA PRO A 236 10.14 -29.82 -45.30
C PRO A 236 11.35 -29.72 -44.34
N LEU A 237 11.29 -28.78 -43.41
CA LEU A 237 12.37 -28.47 -42.47
C LEU A 237 11.85 -28.53 -41.02
N ILE A 238 12.60 -29.22 -40.17
CA ILE A 238 12.30 -29.37 -38.74
C ILE A 238 13.60 -29.13 -37.98
N THR A 239 13.54 -28.29 -36.95
CA THR A 239 14.65 -28.02 -36.05
C THR A 239 14.19 -28.13 -34.61
N ARG A 240 14.98 -28.77 -33.77
CA ARG A 240 14.68 -28.88 -32.34
C ARG A 240 14.94 -27.57 -31.60
N LEU A 241 13.97 -27.17 -30.77
CA LEU A 241 14.10 -26.07 -29.82
C LEU A 241 14.23 -26.63 -28.38
N PRO A 242 14.70 -25.81 -27.42
CA PRO A 242 14.62 -26.12 -26.00
C PRO A 242 13.17 -26.32 -25.54
N ASN A 243 12.98 -26.89 -24.35
CA ASN A 243 11.66 -27.10 -23.72
C ASN A 243 10.70 -28.04 -24.51
N ASP A 244 11.27 -29.01 -25.24
CA ASP A 244 10.51 -29.99 -26.03
C ASP A 244 9.61 -29.33 -27.11
N GLU A 245 10.07 -28.21 -27.67
CA GLU A 245 9.48 -27.54 -28.82
C GLU A 245 10.25 -27.87 -30.11
N ILE A 246 9.59 -27.67 -31.26
CA ILE A 246 10.22 -27.75 -32.58
C ILE A 246 9.85 -26.54 -33.43
N LEU A 247 10.76 -26.13 -34.29
CA LEU A 247 10.56 -25.12 -35.31
C LEU A 247 10.30 -25.81 -36.66
N LEU A 248 9.11 -25.59 -37.22
CA LEU A 248 8.67 -26.14 -38.50
C LEU A 248 8.78 -25.08 -39.58
N GLY A 249 9.55 -25.34 -40.63
CA GLY A 249 9.68 -24.45 -41.79
C GLY A 249 8.69 -24.82 -42.90
N LYS A 250 7.91 -23.87 -43.39
CA LYS A 250 7.08 -24.05 -44.59
C LYS A 250 7.23 -22.81 -45.47
N GLU A 251 7.74 -23.02 -46.68
CA GLU A 251 8.04 -21.96 -47.65
C GLU A 251 8.97 -20.90 -47.04
N ASN A 252 8.54 -19.65 -46.94
CA ASN A 252 9.33 -18.55 -46.37
C ASN A 252 9.02 -18.29 -44.89
N SER A 253 8.27 -19.16 -44.22
CA SER A 253 7.87 -18.96 -42.81
C SER A 253 8.26 -20.13 -41.94
N SER A 254 8.47 -19.89 -40.64
CA SER A 254 8.65 -20.97 -39.67
C SER A 254 7.86 -20.75 -38.39
N ILE A 255 7.28 -21.81 -37.84
CA ILE A 255 6.37 -21.76 -36.68
C ILE A 255 6.88 -22.72 -35.61
N SER A 256 6.88 -22.27 -34.35
CA SER A 256 7.21 -23.13 -33.22
C SER A 256 5.99 -23.92 -32.73
N VAL A 257 6.12 -25.24 -32.67
CA VAL A 257 5.07 -26.19 -32.27
C VAL A 257 5.52 -27.01 -31.07
N GLY A 258 4.61 -27.26 -30.13
CA GLY A 258 4.87 -28.07 -28.95
C GLY A 258 4.63 -29.57 -29.14
N VAL A 259 4.82 -30.32 -28.04
CA VAL A 259 4.52 -31.76 -27.92
C VAL A 259 3.05 -32.10 -28.20
N ASP A 260 2.16 -31.13 -28.05
CA ASP A 260 0.71 -31.20 -28.28
C ASP A 260 0.31 -30.99 -29.75
N GLY A 261 1.27 -30.64 -30.62
CA GLY A 261 0.99 -30.27 -32.01
C GLY A 261 0.40 -28.87 -32.16
N MET A 262 0.31 -28.08 -31.09
CA MET A 262 -0.24 -26.73 -31.12
C MET A 262 0.88 -25.68 -31.22
N PRO A 263 0.65 -24.56 -31.95
CA PRO A 263 1.62 -23.47 -32.03
C PRO A 263 1.74 -22.80 -30.66
N LYS A 264 2.98 -22.71 -30.13
CA LYS A 264 3.25 -22.04 -28.84
C LYS A 264 3.33 -20.52 -28.94
N ARG A 265 3.72 -20.02 -30.12
CA ARG A 265 3.88 -18.58 -30.39
C ARG A 265 2.79 -18.09 -31.34
N LYS A 266 2.32 -16.85 -31.13
CA LYS A 266 1.22 -16.22 -31.90
C LYS A 266 1.56 -15.93 -33.36
N SER A 267 2.84 -15.97 -33.75
CA SER A 267 3.26 -15.68 -35.12
C SER A 267 4.56 -16.41 -35.43
N GLY A 268 4.71 -16.88 -36.66
CA GLY A 268 5.96 -17.46 -37.14
C GLY A 268 7.04 -16.42 -37.44
N ILE A 269 8.26 -16.90 -37.69
CA ILE A 269 9.38 -16.10 -38.22
C ILE A 269 9.25 -16.10 -39.75
N GLU A 270 9.24 -14.92 -40.36
CA GLU A 270 9.20 -14.74 -41.82
C GLU A 270 10.58 -14.48 -42.40
N TRP A 271 11.13 -15.42 -43.15
CA TRP A 271 12.45 -15.32 -43.78
C TRP A 271 12.40 -14.50 -45.07
N SER A 272 13.52 -13.87 -45.46
CA SER A 272 13.56 -13.08 -46.72
C SER A 272 13.44 -13.94 -47.99
N GLY A 273 13.70 -15.24 -47.87
CA GLY A 273 13.53 -16.22 -48.93
C GLY A 273 13.23 -17.60 -48.35
N MET A 274 13.10 -18.60 -49.22
CA MET A 274 12.86 -19.97 -48.80
C MET A 274 14.13 -20.57 -48.17
N PRO A 275 14.09 -20.98 -46.89
CA PRO A 275 15.22 -21.66 -46.25
C PRO A 275 15.49 -23.02 -46.90
N GLU A 276 16.77 -23.31 -47.10
CA GLU A 276 17.24 -24.64 -47.50
C GLU A 276 17.46 -25.54 -46.29
N GLU A 277 17.89 -24.97 -45.17
CA GLU A 277 18.09 -25.67 -43.90
C GLU A 277 17.84 -24.69 -42.72
N LEU A 278 17.35 -25.21 -41.59
CA LEU A 278 17.07 -24.45 -40.37
C LEU A 278 17.87 -25.01 -39.19
N GLY A 279 18.32 -24.12 -38.31
CA GLY A 279 19.05 -24.46 -37.09
C GLY A 279 18.71 -23.50 -35.96
N TYR A 280 19.12 -23.89 -34.76
CA TYR A 280 18.87 -23.14 -33.56
C TYR A 280 20.13 -23.13 -32.69
N SER A 281 20.53 -21.93 -32.28
CA SER A 281 21.60 -21.69 -31.32
C SER A 281 21.10 -20.65 -30.34
N SER A 282 20.68 -21.10 -29.15
CA SER A 282 20.01 -20.26 -28.14
C SER A 282 20.70 -18.90 -27.94
N PRO A 283 19.97 -17.77 -28.03
CA PRO A 283 18.52 -17.60 -28.29
C PRO A 283 18.13 -17.42 -29.78
N TYR A 284 19.03 -17.64 -30.72
CA TYR A 284 18.84 -17.32 -32.14
C TYR A 284 18.37 -18.50 -33.00
N ALA A 285 17.47 -18.21 -33.93
CA ALA A 285 17.12 -19.08 -35.05
C ALA A 285 17.97 -18.74 -36.27
N VAL A 286 18.50 -19.76 -36.94
CA VAL A 286 19.43 -19.62 -38.07
C VAL A 286 18.83 -20.31 -39.28
N ALA A 287 18.76 -19.59 -40.40
CA ALA A 287 18.29 -20.12 -41.68
C ALA A 287 19.37 -19.97 -42.74
N ILE A 288 19.63 -21.04 -43.48
CA ILE A 288 20.44 -20.98 -44.71
C ILE A 288 19.50 -20.66 -45.86
N LEU A 289 19.71 -19.52 -46.53
CA LEU A 289 19.01 -19.15 -47.75
C LEU A 289 19.93 -19.36 -48.97
N SER A 290 19.35 -19.28 -50.17
CA SER A 290 20.08 -19.50 -51.43
C SER A 290 21.30 -18.59 -51.68
N ARG A 291 21.39 -17.42 -51.03
CA ARG A 291 22.48 -16.44 -51.21
C ARG A 291 23.26 -16.11 -49.94
N HIS A 292 22.60 -16.17 -48.78
CA HIS A 292 23.16 -15.74 -47.50
C HIS A 292 22.52 -16.52 -46.36
N ILE A 293 23.08 -16.39 -45.17
CA ILE A 293 22.47 -16.92 -43.94
C ILE A 293 21.76 -15.79 -43.20
N GLU A 294 20.61 -16.08 -42.61
CA GLU A 294 19.89 -15.15 -41.73
C GLU A 294 19.85 -15.68 -40.31
N ILE A 295 20.23 -14.82 -39.38
CA ILE A 295 20.18 -15.08 -37.95
C ILE A 295 19.15 -14.14 -37.35
N ARG A 296 18.15 -14.70 -36.68
CA ARG A 296 17.03 -13.95 -36.10
C ARG A 296 16.82 -14.30 -34.65
N ASN A 297 16.36 -13.32 -33.88
CA ASN A 297 15.90 -13.53 -32.52
C ASN A 297 14.57 -14.31 -32.56
N ILE A 298 14.47 -15.42 -31.82
CA ILE A 298 13.28 -16.27 -31.88
C ILE A 298 12.03 -15.59 -31.29
N GLU A 299 12.20 -14.65 -30.36
CA GLU A 299 11.09 -14.01 -29.65
C GLU A 299 10.65 -12.73 -30.36
N THR A 300 11.59 -11.81 -30.62
CA THR A 300 11.26 -10.53 -31.28
C THR A 300 11.07 -10.68 -32.78
N ARG A 301 11.63 -11.75 -33.38
CA ARG A 301 11.68 -12.03 -34.83
C ARG A 301 12.56 -11.05 -35.60
N ALA A 302 13.27 -10.17 -34.91
CA ALA A 302 14.15 -9.19 -35.53
C ALA A 302 15.31 -9.90 -36.24
N LEU A 303 15.72 -9.32 -37.37
CA LEU A 303 16.95 -9.69 -38.05
C LEU A 303 18.12 -9.21 -37.19
N VAL A 304 18.90 -10.16 -36.70
CA VAL A 304 20.07 -9.88 -35.85
C VAL A 304 21.28 -9.66 -36.75
N GLN A 305 21.61 -10.66 -37.56
CA GLN A 305 22.79 -10.68 -38.42
C GLN A 305 22.49 -11.38 -39.75
N SER A 306 23.16 -10.93 -40.81
CA SER A 306 23.17 -11.56 -42.13
C SER A 306 24.62 -11.74 -42.58
N ALA A 307 24.97 -12.92 -43.10
CA ALA A 307 26.30 -13.18 -43.62
C ALA A 307 26.24 -13.89 -44.98
N GLU A 308 27.06 -13.43 -45.93
CA GLU A 308 27.13 -14.03 -47.26
C GLU A 308 28.01 -15.28 -47.23
N MET A 309 27.41 -16.43 -47.55
CA MET A 309 28.06 -17.73 -47.53
C MET A 309 27.72 -18.47 -48.83
N PRO A 310 28.63 -18.51 -49.80
CA PRO A 310 28.32 -19.05 -51.12
C PRO A 310 28.04 -20.56 -51.04
N HIS A 311 26.89 -20.96 -51.58
CA HIS A 311 26.50 -22.37 -51.70
C HIS A 311 26.49 -23.16 -50.37
N ALA A 312 26.20 -22.50 -49.24
CA ALA A 312 25.96 -23.18 -47.96
C ALA A 312 24.73 -24.09 -48.07
N ARG A 313 24.80 -25.31 -47.53
CA ARG A 313 23.74 -26.32 -47.66
C ARG A 313 23.49 -27.13 -46.39
N LEU A 314 24.52 -27.36 -45.58
CA LEU A 314 24.45 -28.20 -44.39
C LEU A 314 24.63 -27.35 -43.14
N LEU A 315 23.89 -27.69 -42.10
CA LEU A 315 23.91 -27.01 -40.81
C LEU A 315 23.93 -28.05 -39.68
N THR A 316 24.86 -27.92 -38.74
CA THR A 316 24.82 -28.75 -37.52
C THR A 316 23.81 -28.19 -36.53
N GLN A 317 23.11 -29.08 -35.83
CA GLN A 317 22.21 -28.71 -34.74
C GLN A 317 22.92 -28.82 -33.38
N GLY A 318 22.61 -27.91 -32.46
CA GLY A 318 23.12 -27.94 -31.07
C GLY A 318 24.05 -26.77 -30.72
N LYS A 319 24.88 -26.95 -29.68
CA LYS A 319 25.76 -25.89 -29.14
C LYS A 319 26.84 -25.43 -30.13
N LEU A 320 27.23 -26.32 -31.05
CA LEU A 320 28.29 -26.07 -32.02
C LEU A 320 27.65 -25.89 -33.41
N LEU A 321 27.43 -24.63 -33.78
CA LEU A 321 26.98 -24.21 -35.10
C LEU A 321 28.14 -24.25 -36.13
N TYR A 322 28.08 -25.22 -37.03
CA TYR A 322 28.92 -25.34 -38.22
C TYR A 322 28.03 -25.31 -39.46
N ILE A 323 28.51 -24.63 -40.50
CA ILE A 323 27.86 -24.52 -41.79
C ILE A 323 28.80 -25.12 -42.82
N ALA A 324 28.32 -25.97 -43.71
CA ALA A 324 29.13 -26.47 -44.81
C ALA A 324 28.49 -26.22 -46.17
N SER A 325 29.36 -25.89 -47.13
CA SER A 325 29.10 -26.01 -48.56
C SER A 325 29.57 -27.38 -49.05
N THR A 326 29.65 -27.54 -50.37
CA THR A 326 30.18 -28.75 -51.00
C THR A 326 31.65 -29.01 -50.69
N ASN A 327 32.47 -27.96 -50.49
CA ASN A 327 33.92 -28.08 -50.29
C ASN A 327 34.46 -27.22 -49.14
N GLU A 328 33.63 -26.42 -48.49
CA GLU A 328 34.05 -25.47 -47.45
C GLU A 328 33.23 -25.68 -46.19
N VAL A 329 33.86 -25.47 -45.03
CA VAL A 329 33.19 -25.54 -43.72
C VAL A 329 33.52 -24.30 -42.93
N TRP A 330 32.48 -23.68 -42.38
CA TRP A 330 32.56 -22.51 -41.55
C TRP A 330 32.05 -22.81 -40.14
N ARG A 331 32.64 -22.11 -39.17
CA ARG A 331 32.29 -22.16 -37.75
C ARG A 331 31.76 -20.80 -37.33
N LEU A 332 30.56 -20.79 -36.76
CA LEU A 332 29.96 -19.60 -36.16
C LEU A 332 30.20 -19.66 -34.64
N ILE A 333 31.02 -18.74 -34.14
CA ILE A 333 31.30 -18.60 -32.71
C ILE A 333 30.45 -17.44 -32.17
N PRO A 334 29.60 -17.65 -31.15
CA PRO A 334 28.79 -16.57 -30.60
C PRO A 334 29.67 -15.52 -29.92
N TYR A 335 29.37 -14.24 -30.11
CA TYR A 335 29.95 -13.17 -29.31
C TYR A 335 29.45 -13.27 -27.86
N SER A 336 30.23 -12.73 -26.91
CA SER A 336 29.78 -12.66 -25.53
C SER A 336 28.50 -11.80 -25.43
N PHE A 337 27.54 -12.22 -24.62
CA PHE A 337 26.28 -11.49 -24.46
C PHE A 337 26.46 -10.03 -23.99
N PRO A 338 27.39 -9.69 -23.08
CA PRO A 338 27.66 -8.30 -22.71
C PRO A 338 28.04 -7.42 -23.92
N GLN A 339 28.90 -7.91 -24.81
CA GLN A 339 29.29 -7.16 -26.02
C GLN A 339 28.10 -6.91 -26.95
N GLN A 340 27.25 -7.93 -27.13
CA GLN A 340 26.05 -7.79 -27.95
C GLN A 340 25.07 -6.77 -27.35
N ILE A 341 24.93 -6.76 -26.02
CA ILE A 341 24.09 -5.80 -25.30
C ILE A 341 24.63 -4.38 -25.45
N ASP A 342 25.94 -4.17 -25.28
CA ASP A 342 26.55 -2.84 -25.43
C ASP A 342 26.42 -2.31 -26.86
N GLU A 343 26.54 -3.17 -27.87
CA GLU A 343 26.31 -2.79 -29.28
C GLU A 343 24.85 -2.39 -29.52
N LEU A 344 23.88 -3.14 -28.94
CA LEU A 344 22.46 -2.81 -29.02
C LEU A 344 22.14 -1.48 -28.32
N VAL A 345 22.77 -1.20 -27.19
CA VAL A 345 22.64 0.07 -26.45
C VAL A 345 23.22 1.23 -27.26
N GLN A 346 24.40 1.07 -27.88
CA GLN A 346 25.00 2.08 -28.77
C GLN A 346 24.11 2.40 -29.99
N LYS A 347 23.33 1.41 -30.46
CA LYS A 347 22.38 1.55 -31.58
C LYS A 347 20.98 2.01 -31.15
N GLU A 348 20.76 2.27 -29.86
CA GLU A 348 19.47 2.64 -29.27
C GLU A 348 18.35 1.60 -29.47
N GLU A 349 18.70 0.34 -29.74
CA GLU A 349 17.77 -0.80 -29.88
C GLU A 349 17.49 -1.45 -28.51
N TYR A 350 17.01 -0.66 -27.53
CA TYR A 350 16.85 -1.10 -26.14
C TYR A 350 15.86 -2.26 -25.94
N GLN A 351 14.79 -2.34 -26.75
CA GLN A 351 13.80 -3.42 -26.66
C GLN A 351 14.40 -4.79 -26.99
N GLU A 352 15.29 -4.84 -27.98
CA GLU A 352 16.04 -6.05 -28.32
C GLU A 352 17.03 -6.42 -27.22
N ALA A 353 17.72 -5.43 -26.63
CA ALA A 353 18.64 -5.65 -25.51
C ALA A 353 17.92 -6.25 -24.29
N ILE A 354 16.75 -5.70 -23.93
CA ILE A 354 15.92 -6.23 -22.82
C ILE A 354 15.43 -7.65 -23.14
N SER A 355 14.95 -7.89 -24.37
CA SER A 355 14.51 -9.22 -24.80
C SER A 355 15.63 -10.24 -24.76
N LEU A 356 16.83 -9.85 -25.19
CA LEU A 356 18.03 -10.69 -25.16
C LEU A 356 18.36 -11.09 -23.71
N ILE A 357 18.40 -10.13 -22.78
CA ILE A 357 18.67 -10.40 -21.36
C ILE A 357 17.65 -11.37 -20.76
N ASN A 358 16.36 -11.19 -21.05
CA ASN A 358 15.30 -12.06 -20.54
C ASN A 358 15.37 -13.50 -21.09
N GLN A 359 15.95 -13.70 -22.28
CA GLN A 359 16.07 -15.01 -22.92
C GLN A 359 17.33 -15.77 -22.50
N ILE A 360 18.33 -15.08 -21.94
CA ILE A 360 19.57 -15.71 -21.49
C ILE A 360 19.36 -16.40 -20.15
N ASN A 361 19.98 -17.57 -19.98
CA ASN A 361 19.96 -18.29 -18.70
C ASN A 361 20.74 -17.46 -17.66
N PRO A 362 20.17 -17.14 -16.48
CA PRO A 362 20.79 -16.25 -15.49
C PRO A 362 22.19 -16.69 -15.02
N VAL A 363 22.54 -17.97 -15.16
CA VAL A 363 23.88 -18.49 -14.82
C VAL A 363 24.99 -17.97 -15.75
N LEU A 364 24.64 -17.46 -16.94
CA LEU A 364 25.60 -16.97 -17.94
C LEU A 364 25.93 -15.48 -17.79
N LEU A 365 25.25 -14.77 -16.88
CA LEU A 365 25.39 -13.34 -16.63
C LEU A 365 25.40 -13.13 -15.11
N ASP A 366 26.59 -12.93 -14.52
CA ASP A 366 26.73 -12.76 -13.07
C ASP A 366 25.98 -11.51 -12.54
N GLU A 367 25.70 -10.51 -13.39
CA GLU A 367 25.06 -9.22 -13.05
C GLU A 367 23.78 -8.93 -13.88
N THR A 368 22.90 -9.93 -14.10
CA THR A 368 21.67 -9.75 -14.91
C THR A 368 20.74 -8.63 -14.44
N VAL A 369 20.59 -8.45 -13.12
CA VAL A 369 19.60 -7.52 -12.55
C VAL A 369 20.06 -6.07 -12.69
N ASP A 370 21.33 -5.79 -12.38
CA ASP A 370 21.89 -4.43 -12.41
C ASP A 370 22.03 -3.92 -13.85
N THR A 371 22.45 -4.80 -14.77
CA THR A 371 22.53 -4.48 -16.20
C THR A 371 21.15 -4.22 -16.81
N LEU A 372 20.13 -5.02 -16.46
CA LEU A 372 18.75 -4.80 -16.90
C LEU A 372 18.19 -3.48 -16.36
N GLY A 373 18.44 -3.16 -15.08
CA GLY A 373 18.06 -1.89 -14.48
C GLY A 373 18.66 -0.70 -15.22
N ARG A 374 19.97 -0.73 -15.50
CA ARG A 374 20.68 0.30 -16.27
C ARG A 374 20.10 0.50 -17.67
N ILE A 375 19.83 -0.58 -18.39
CA ILE A 375 19.31 -0.51 -19.77
C ILE A 375 17.87 -0.01 -19.80
N LYS A 376 17.03 -0.45 -18.86
CA LYS A 376 15.68 0.09 -18.71
C LYS A 376 15.70 1.59 -18.37
N ALA A 377 16.65 2.04 -17.55
CA ALA A 377 16.80 3.46 -17.24
C ALA A 377 17.16 4.25 -18.51
N LEU A 378 18.13 3.78 -19.31
CA LEU A 378 18.48 4.40 -20.60
C LEU A 378 17.30 4.40 -21.57
N TYR A 379 16.51 3.32 -21.61
CA TYR A 379 15.31 3.23 -22.43
C TYR A 379 14.23 4.24 -22.01
N ALA A 380 14.02 4.41 -20.70
CA ALA A 380 13.08 5.40 -20.17
C ALA A 380 13.47 6.84 -20.57
N HIS A 381 14.77 7.18 -20.52
CA HIS A 381 15.29 8.47 -20.99
C HIS A 381 15.12 8.65 -22.51
N HIS A 382 15.34 7.59 -23.29
CA HIS A 382 15.13 7.61 -24.74
C HIS A 382 13.66 7.86 -25.12
N LEU A 383 12.73 7.16 -24.46
CA LEU A 383 11.29 7.37 -24.66
C LEU A 383 10.85 8.78 -24.29
N PHE A 384 11.43 9.35 -23.22
CA PHE A 384 11.16 10.72 -22.81
C PHE A 384 11.57 11.72 -23.91
N ARG A 385 12.76 11.54 -24.51
CA ARG A 385 13.25 12.37 -25.63
C ARG A 385 12.39 12.22 -26.89
N LYS A 386 11.72 11.07 -27.09
CA LYS A 386 10.79 10.81 -28.19
C LYS A 386 9.35 11.28 -27.93
N HIS A 387 9.10 11.99 -26.82
CA HIS A 387 7.77 12.47 -26.40
C HIS A 387 6.77 11.36 -26.03
N GLN A 388 7.24 10.15 -25.74
CA GLN A 388 6.40 9.06 -25.23
C GLN A 388 6.42 9.06 -23.70
N TYR A 389 5.81 10.09 -23.10
CA TYR A 389 5.91 10.35 -21.66
C TYR A 389 5.23 9.29 -20.79
N GLU A 390 4.10 8.72 -21.23
CA GLU A 390 3.38 7.70 -20.46
C GLU A 390 4.21 6.41 -20.29
N GLU A 391 4.73 5.87 -21.40
CA GLU A 391 5.59 4.67 -21.39
C GLU A 391 6.94 4.91 -20.69
N SER A 392 7.47 6.13 -20.78
CA SER A 392 8.69 6.52 -20.06
C SER A 392 8.47 6.54 -18.55
N LEU A 393 7.40 7.18 -18.06
CA LEU A 393 7.11 7.32 -16.64
C LEU A 393 6.66 6.00 -15.99
N THR A 394 6.04 5.09 -16.75
CA THR A 394 5.78 3.73 -16.24
C THR A 394 7.07 2.99 -15.98
N LEU A 395 8.06 3.07 -16.88
CA LEU A 395 9.39 2.47 -16.68
C LEU A 395 10.13 3.11 -15.50
N PHE A 396 10.09 4.43 -15.33
CA PHE A 396 10.67 5.09 -14.15
C PHE A 396 9.99 4.67 -12.84
N SER A 397 8.69 4.38 -12.87
CA SER A 397 7.95 3.86 -11.72
C SER A 397 8.33 2.40 -11.42
N GLU A 398 8.54 1.56 -12.45
CA GLU A 398 9.03 0.19 -12.29
C GLU A 398 10.45 0.13 -11.69
N LEU A 399 11.31 1.07 -12.06
CA LEU A 399 12.70 1.15 -11.58
C LEU A 399 12.84 1.85 -10.22
N ASP A 400 11.73 2.31 -9.64
CA ASP A 400 11.69 3.13 -8.43
C ASP A 400 12.66 4.33 -8.43
N THR A 401 12.91 4.92 -9.61
CA THR A 401 13.84 6.05 -9.77
C THR A 401 13.45 7.22 -8.86
N PRO A 402 14.43 7.92 -8.22
CA PRO A 402 14.15 9.06 -7.36
C PRO A 402 13.45 10.18 -8.12
N ALA A 403 12.45 10.80 -7.48
CA ALA A 403 11.62 11.80 -8.16
C ALA A 403 12.42 13.04 -8.60
N SER A 404 13.55 13.33 -7.94
CA SER A 404 14.46 14.41 -8.32
C SER A 404 15.04 14.24 -9.72
N GLU A 405 15.37 13.02 -10.13
CA GLU A 405 15.93 12.74 -11.46
C GLU A 405 14.87 12.92 -12.54
N VAL A 406 13.67 12.38 -12.31
CA VAL A 406 12.54 12.51 -13.24
C VAL A 406 12.10 13.98 -13.37
N ILE A 407 12.00 14.71 -12.26
CA ILE A 407 11.67 16.14 -12.26
C ILE A 407 12.78 16.94 -12.98
N GLY A 408 14.05 16.57 -12.83
CA GLY A 408 15.18 17.19 -13.52
C GLY A 408 15.13 17.10 -15.05
N LEU A 409 14.34 16.17 -15.63
CA LEU A 409 14.10 16.07 -17.07
C LEU A 409 13.15 17.16 -17.60
N TYR A 410 12.40 17.83 -16.71
CA TYR A 410 11.43 18.87 -17.07
C TYR A 410 12.06 20.27 -17.05
N PRO A 411 11.50 21.25 -17.80
CA PRO A 411 11.99 22.63 -17.82
C PRO A 411 12.06 23.26 -16.42
N ALA A 412 12.97 24.23 -16.24
CA ALA A 412 13.24 24.93 -14.98
C ALA A 412 12.00 25.55 -14.29
N VAL A 413 10.94 25.80 -15.06
CA VAL A 413 9.62 26.25 -14.54
C VAL A 413 9.02 25.24 -13.55
N ILE A 414 9.31 23.95 -13.73
CA ILE A 414 8.82 22.84 -12.88
C ILE A 414 9.97 22.30 -12.01
N SER A 415 11.16 22.14 -12.58
CA SER A 415 12.29 21.48 -11.90
C SER A 415 13.03 22.35 -10.89
N SER A 416 12.80 23.67 -10.86
CA SER A 416 13.60 24.57 -10.01
C SER A 416 15.11 24.39 -10.30
N HIS A 417 16.02 24.84 -9.41
CA HIS A 417 17.47 24.72 -9.58
C HIS A 417 18.02 23.27 -9.43
N LEU A 418 17.24 22.23 -9.75
CA LEU A 418 17.75 20.85 -9.78
C LEU A 418 18.61 20.65 -11.04
N PRO A 419 19.91 20.29 -10.91
CA PRO A 419 20.74 20.00 -12.07
C PRO A 419 20.23 18.72 -12.76
N PRO A 420 20.18 18.67 -14.11
CA PRO A 420 19.95 17.43 -14.82
C PRO A 420 21.14 16.51 -14.57
N LYS A 421 20.97 15.52 -13.69
CA LYS A 421 21.92 14.40 -13.58
C LYS A 421 21.57 13.41 -14.69
N GLU A 422 22.35 13.41 -15.76
CA GLU A 422 22.37 12.27 -16.69
C GLU A 422 23.10 11.09 -16.01
N PRO A 423 22.72 9.83 -16.30
CA PRO A 423 23.43 8.68 -15.75
C PRO A 423 24.88 8.69 -16.22
N GLU A 424 25.83 8.71 -15.29
CA GLU A 424 27.26 8.56 -15.58
C GLU A 424 27.49 7.18 -16.23
N VAL A 425 27.83 7.18 -17.51
CA VAL A 425 28.33 6.00 -18.21
C VAL A 425 29.75 5.73 -17.70
N VAL A 426 29.87 5.01 -16.58
CA VAL A 426 31.17 4.48 -16.15
C VAL A 426 31.58 3.40 -17.16
N SER A 427 32.56 3.75 -18.00
CA SER A 427 33.23 2.78 -18.86
C SER A 427 34.09 1.86 -17.97
N PRO A 428 34.18 0.55 -18.24
CA PRO A 428 35.06 -0.31 -17.46
C PRO A 428 36.53 0.10 -17.71
N GLU A 429 37.28 0.22 -16.63
CA GLU A 429 38.70 0.53 -16.62
C GLU A 429 39.48 -0.42 -17.55
N SER A 430 40.13 0.14 -18.57
CA SER A 430 41.31 -0.49 -19.17
C SER A 430 42.29 0.57 -19.67
N SER A 431 43.55 0.27 -19.41
CA SER A 431 44.75 1.09 -19.47
C SER A 431 45.19 1.51 -20.88
N ASP A 432 45.76 2.71 -20.93
CA ASP A 432 46.72 3.26 -21.89
C ASP A 432 46.27 3.59 -23.33
N GLY A 433 46.53 4.84 -23.72
CA GLY A 433 46.85 5.21 -25.11
C GLY A 433 45.93 6.24 -25.76
N ASP A 434 46.31 7.52 -25.65
CA ASP A 434 46.01 8.65 -26.55
C ASP A 434 44.96 8.46 -27.66
N HIS A 435 43.74 8.95 -27.43
CA HIS A 435 42.92 9.61 -28.44
C HIS A 435 41.91 10.56 -27.76
N LYS A 436 42.39 11.76 -27.40
CA LYS A 436 41.51 12.93 -27.22
C LYS A 436 40.98 13.33 -28.60
N ASP A 437 39.70 13.68 -28.65
CA ASP A 437 38.94 14.25 -29.79
C ASP A 437 37.94 13.30 -30.49
N ALA A 438 36.87 12.90 -29.79
CA ALA A 438 35.62 12.46 -30.45
C ALA A 438 34.32 12.49 -29.61
N ALA A 439 34.31 12.91 -28.33
CA ALA A 439 33.12 12.84 -27.47
C ALA A 439 32.40 14.18 -27.28
N ALA A 440 32.15 14.91 -28.38
CA ALA A 440 31.39 16.16 -28.36
C ALA A 440 30.37 16.21 -29.51
N LYS A 441 29.40 15.29 -29.51
CA LYS A 441 28.19 15.43 -30.33
C LYS A 441 26.94 14.99 -29.56
N HIS A 442 26.13 16.01 -29.25
CA HIS A 442 24.69 16.02 -29.02
C HIS A 442 24.15 15.70 -27.62
N THR A 443 24.03 16.74 -26.80
CA THR A 443 22.81 16.93 -26.00
C THR A 443 22.42 18.40 -26.04
N GLN A 444 21.48 18.76 -26.92
CA GLN A 444 20.82 20.06 -26.85
C GLN A 444 19.83 20.03 -25.66
N PRO A 445 19.66 21.14 -24.92
CA PRO A 445 18.59 21.26 -23.94
C PRO A 445 17.25 21.01 -24.63
N ILE A 446 16.37 20.21 -24.01
CA ILE A 446 15.04 19.90 -24.54
C ILE A 446 14.22 21.20 -24.58
N ILE A 447 14.10 21.81 -25.76
CA ILE A 447 13.22 22.96 -25.99
C ILE A 447 11.83 22.37 -26.26
N MET A 448 11.00 22.28 -25.22
CA MET A 448 9.61 21.82 -25.33
C MET A 448 8.70 22.97 -25.78
N SER A 449 7.76 22.72 -26.70
CA SER A 449 6.69 23.67 -27.00
C SER A 449 5.67 23.74 -25.86
N THR A 450 4.86 24.81 -25.80
CA THR A 450 3.90 25.02 -24.70
C THR A 450 2.83 23.94 -24.60
N LYS A 451 2.42 23.33 -25.71
CA LYS A 451 1.46 22.20 -25.71
C LYS A 451 2.09 20.88 -25.28
N GLU A 452 3.29 20.59 -25.75
CA GLU A 452 4.03 19.39 -25.34
C GLU A 452 4.36 19.43 -23.85
N LEU A 453 4.53 20.62 -23.29
CA LEU A 453 4.73 20.83 -21.85
C LEU A 453 3.46 20.52 -21.04
N GLU A 454 2.27 20.90 -21.53
CA GLU A 454 1.00 20.58 -20.87
C GLU A 454 0.75 19.07 -20.82
N ASP A 455 0.95 18.36 -21.94
CA ASP A 455 0.78 16.91 -22.02
C ASP A 455 1.79 16.16 -21.13
N ALA A 456 3.06 16.61 -21.13
CA ALA A 456 4.10 16.03 -20.28
C ALA A 456 3.83 16.30 -18.79
N VAL A 457 3.27 17.46 -18.44
CA VAL A 457 2.92 17.83 -17.06
C VAL A 457 1.72 17.03 -16.57
N GLU A 458 0.73 16.72 -17.42
CA GLU A 458 -0.39 15.88 -17.02
C GLU A 458 0.09 14.46 -16.65
N CYS A 459 1.00 13.91 -17.44
CA CYS A 459 1.62 12.61 -17.14
C CYS A 459 2.46 12.68 -15.87
N LEU A 460 3.21 13.77 -15.67
CA LEU A 460 3.99 14.02 -14.46
C LEU A 460 3.12 14.08 -13.20
N ILE A 461 1.95 14.72 -13.25
CA ILE A 461 1.01 14.79 -12.13
C ILE A 461 0.61 13.39 -11.65
N ARG A 462 0.32 12.48 -12.59
CA ARG A 462 -0.05 11.09 -12.25
C ARG A 462 1.12 10.35 -11.59
N PHE A 463 2.33 10.51 -12.13
CA PHE A 463 3.54 9.93 -11.56
C PHE A 463 3.85 10.47 -10.14
N LEU A 464 3.83 11.79 -9.96
CA LEU A 464 4.09 12.44 -8.67
C LEU A 464 3.03 12.09 -7.63
N ALA A 465 1.75 11.99 -8.02
CA ALA A 465 0.68 11.57 -7.11
C ALA A 465 0.87 10.13 -6.60
N ASP A 466 1.24 9.19 -7.47
CA ASP A 466 1.55 7.81 -7.07
C ASP A 466 2.80 7.73 -6.18
N LYS A 467 3.88 8.43 -6.54
CA LYS A 467 5.10 8.52 -5.72
C LYS A 467 4.82 9.14 -4.34
N ARG A 468 4.04 10.23 -4.27
CA ARG A 468 3.62 10.84 -2.99
C ARG A 468 2.89 9.85 -2.09
N GLN A 469 1.98 9.05 -2.63
CA GLN A 469 1.27 8.02 -1.86
C GLN A 469 2.21 6.90 -1.37
N LYS A 470 3.15 6.47 -2.20
CA LYS A 470 4.16 5.45 -1.83
C LYS A 470 5.06 5.95 -0.70
N ILE A 471 5.59 7.17 -0.81
CA ILE A 471 6.47 7.76 0.22
C ILE A 471 5.69 7.98 1.52
N GLN A 472 4.45 8.48 1.48
CA GLN A 472 3.62 8.64 2.68
C GLN A 472 3.33 7.31 3.39
N LYS A 473 3.10 6.22 2.65
CA LYS A 473 2.93 4.89 3.24
C LYS A 473 4.22 4.38 3.88
N SER A 474 5.37 4.58 3.23
CA SER A 474 6.67 4.19 3.76
C SER A 474 7.01 4.96 5.05
N LEU A 475 6.74 6.26 5.09
CA LEU A 475 6.93 7.09 6.28
C LEU A 475 6.03 6.62 7.44
N GLN A 476 4.77 6.25 7.15
CA GLN A 476 3.86 5.70 8.17
C GLN A 476 4.33 4.35 8.72
N SER A 477 4.91 3.47 7.89
CA SER A 477 5.49 2.21 8.38
C SER A 477 6.71 2.44 9.27
N LEU A 478 7.59 3.38 8.91
CA LEU A 478 8.76 3.73 9.72
C LEU A 478 8.35 4.31 11.08
N GLN A 479 7.25 5.08 11.13
CA GLN A 479 6.70 5.61 12.39
C GLN A 479 6.03 4.54 13.27
N GLN A 480 5.47 3.48 12.69
CA GLN A 480 4.87 2.37 13.47
C GLN A 480 5.92 1.43 14.05
N ASP A 481 7.04 1.22 13.35
CA ASP A 481 8.15 0.40 13.86
C ASP A 481 8.91 1.10 15.00
N HIS A 482 8.84 2.44 15.07
CA HIS A 482 9.44 3.23 16.16
C HIS A 482 8.87 2.92 17.56
N ASP A 483 7.63 2.41 17.64
CA ASP A 483 7.01 1.97 18.90
C ASP A 483 7.48 0.55 19.34
N SER A 484 8.27 -0.13 18.50
CA SER A 484 8.69 -1.52 18.68
C SER A 484 10.21 -1.68 18.48
N PHE A 485 10.98 -1.52 19.57
CA PHE A 485 12.44 -1.80 19.71
C PHE A 485 13.41 -0.62 19.44
N SER A 486 14.15 -0.26 20.50
CA SER A 486 14.96 0.96 20.65
C SER A 486 16.48 0.79 20.39
N TYR A 487 16.91 0.18 19.28
CA TYR A 487 18.36 -0.05 19.07
C TYR A 487 18.90 0.13 17.62
N ARG A 488 18.29 0.98 16.78
CA ARG A 488 18.87 1.42 15.49
C ARG A 488 18.44 2.85 15.12
N HIS A 489 18.96 3.86 15.83
CA HIS A 489 18.51 5.25 15.67
C HIS A 489 19.18 6.01 14.49
N ASP A 490 20.46 5.83 14.20
CA ASP A 490 21.16 6.67 13.20
C ASP A 490 20.70 6.40 11.75
N ASP A 491 20.70 5.14 11.29
CA ASP A 491 20.37 4.83 9.89
C ASP A 491 18.88 5.12 9.54
N GLN A 492 17.97 5.02 10.53
CA GLN A 492 16.54 5.25 10.31
C GLN A 492 16.17 6.75 10.31
N GLU A 493 16.91 7.59 11.04
CA GLU A 493 16.73 9.03 11.05
C GLU A 493 17.22 9.66 9.73
N GLU A 494 18.34 9.19 9.18
CA GLU A 494 18.83 9.61 7.85
C GLU A 494 17.85 9.23 6.72
N ASP A 495 17.29 8.01 6.74
CA ASP A 495 16.30 7.56 5.77
C ASP A 495 14.99 8.37 5.87
N ALA A 496 14.52 8.69 7.08
CA ALA A 496 13.34 9.51 7.28
C ALA A 496 13.55 10.95 6.79
N GLU A 497 14.73 11.53 7.03
CA GLU A 497 15.08 12.87 6.54
C GLU A 497 15.14 12.90 5.00
N ALA A 498 15.76 11.90 4.37
CA ALA A 498 15.79 11.76 2.92
C ALA A 498 14.37 11.65 2.30
N GLN A 499 13.47 10.90 2.95
CA GLN A 499 12.07 10.81 2.51
C GLN A 499 11.30 12.14 2.67
N LEU A 500 11.55 12.90 3.73
CA LEU A 500 10.96 14.23 3.93
C LEU A 500 11.44 15.24 2.90
N GLN A 501 12.75 15.24 2.58
CA GLN A 501 13.30 16.08 1.51
C GLN A 501 12.71 15.69 0.15
N MET A 502 12.53 14.39 -0.12
CA MET A 502 11.88 13.92 -1.34
C MET A 502 10.41 14.36 -1.42
N LEU A 503 9.67 14.35 -0.30
CA LEU A 503 8.30 14.86 -0.25
C LEU A 503 8.22 16.36 -0.51
N GLU A 504 9.18 17.14 0.00
CA GLU A 504 9.26 18.58 -0.29
C GLU A 504 9.41 18.85 -1.79
N ILE A 505 10.32 18.13 -2.46
CA ILE A 505 10.55 18.26 -3.91
C ILE A 505 9.28 17.85 -4.68
N VAL A 506 8.69 16.71 -4.34
CA VAL A 506 7.49 16.18 -5.01
C VAL A 506 6.28 17.12 -4.84
N ASP A 507 5.99 17.57 -3.62
CA ASP A 507 4.85 18.44 -3.35
C ASP A 507 5.03 19.83 -3.99
N THR A 508 6.26 20.37 -4.01
CA THR A 508 6.58 21.65 -4.66
C THR A 508 6.45 21.56 -6.18
N ALA A 509 6.94 20.48 -6.80
CA ALA A 509 6.78 20.22 -8.22
C ALA A 509 5.30 20.02 -8.58
N LEU A 510 4.54 19.29 -7.76
CA LEU A 510 3.11 19.05 -7.96
C LEU A 510 2.30 20.36 -7.89
N LEU A 511 2.63 21.27 -6.97
CA LEU A 511 2.01 22.59 -6.88
C LEU A 511 2.26 23.42 -8.15
N LYS A 512 3.50 23.43 -8.66
CA LYS A 512 3.86 24.11 -9.92
C LYS A 512 3.10 23.50 -11.10
N SER A 513 3.05 22.17 -11.19
CA SER A 513 2.31 21.43 -12.22
C SER A 513 0.79 21.73 -12.19
N TYR A 514 0.18 21.80 -11.00
CA TYR A 514 -1.23 22.16 -10.85
C TYR A 514 -1.51 23.61 -11.20
N MET A 515 -0.59 24.53 -10.91
CA MET A 515 -0.76 25.93 -11.28
C MET A 515 -0.68 26.16 -12.80
N MET A 516 -0.02 25.27 -13.54
CA MET A 516 0.03 25.31 -15.01
C MET A 516 -1.18 24.66 -15.68
N THR A 517 -1.65 23.52 -15.18
CA THR A 517 -2.70 22.72 -15.86
C THR A 517 -4.06 22.77 -15.17
N HIS A 518 -4.10 22.75 -13.84
CA HIS A 518 -5.33 22.52 -13.05
C HIS A 518 -5.42 23.44 -11.83
N GLU A 519 -5.67 24.73 -12.07
CA GLU A 519 -5.74 25.75 -11.02
C GLU A 519 -6.73 25.46 -9.88
N ARG A 520 -7.77 24.65 -10.13
CA ARG A 520 -8.80 24.27 -9.14
C ARG A 520 -8.29 23.28 -8.09
N LEU A 521 -7.30 22.46 -8.43
CA LEU A 521 -6.77 21.40 -7.55
C LEU A 521 -5.75 21.93 -6.52
N VAL A 522 -5.27 23.16 -6.73
CA VAL A 522 -4.33 23.85 -5.84
C VAL A 522 -4.92 23.98 -4.43
N GLY A 523 -6.17 24.41 -4.31
CA GLY A 523 -6.84 24.53 -3.03
C GLY A 523 -7.08 23.19 -2.33
N SER A 524 -7.23 22.08 -3.05
CA SER A 524 -7.27 20.75 -2.42
C SER A 524 -5.91 20.27 -1.93
N LEU A 525 -4.83 20.54 -2.68
CA LEU A 525 -3.48 20.14 -2.28
C LEU A 525 -3.05 20.86 -0.99
N LEU A 526 -3.30 22.17 -0.91
CA LEU A 526 -2.86 23.01 0.22
C LEU A 526 -3.66 22.78 1.51
N ARG A 527 -4.88 22.23 1.42
CA ARG A 527 -5.70 21.84 2.58
C ARG A 527 -5.27 20.50 3.21
N VAL A 528 -4.58 19.65 2.44
CA VAL A 528 -4.02 18.38 2.92
C VAL A 528 -2.60 18.65 3.43
N ASN A 529 -2.12 17.85 4.39
CA ASN A 529 -0.73 17.93 4.86
C ASN A 529 0.23 17.87 3.67
N ASN A 530 0.96 18.97 3.46
CA ASN A 530 1.86 19.17 2.34
C ASN A 530 3.26 19.60 2.83
N HIS A 531 4.28 19.08 2.18
CA HIS A 531 5.68 19.35 2.48
C HIS A 531 6.26 20.41 1.55
N CYS A 532 5.44 21.13 0.77
CA CYS A 532 5.91 22.16 -0.16
C CYS A 532 6.88 23.15 0.49
N ASN A 533 7.86 23.60 -0.29
CA ASN A 533 8.81 24.63 0.11
C ASN A 533 8.07 25.96 0.39
N PRO A 534 8.25 26.58 1.56
CA PRO A 534 7.49 27.76 1.97
C PRO A 534 7.78 29.00 1.12
N ASP A 535 9.04 29.24 0.75
CA ASP A 535 9.46 30.48 0.07
C ASP A 535 9.04 30.48 -1.41
N GLU A 536 9.15 29.33 -2.07
CA GLU A 536 8.70 29.16 -3.46
C GLU A 536 7.16 29.21 -3.56
N THR A 537 6.46 28.57 -2.62
CA THR A 537 4.99 28.56 -2.57
C THR A 537 4.43 29.94 -2.28
N GLU A 538 5.02 30.69 -1.34
CA GLU A 538 4.64 32.07 -1.00
C GLU A 538 4.77 32.98 -2.23
N SER A 539 5.93 32.94 -2.90
CA SER A 539 6.19 33.75 -4.09
C SER A 539 5.22 33.44 -5.23
N LEU A 540 4.91 32.16 -5.45
CA LEU A 540 4.05 31.70 -6.54
C LEU A 540 2.57 32.05 -6.30
N LEU A 541 2.07 31.88 -5.08
CA LEU A 541 0.69 32.20 -4.72
C LEU A 541 0.44 33.72 -4.69
N LEU A 542 1.41 34.52 -4.22
CA LEU A 542 1.34 35.99 -4.25
C LEU A 542 1.29 36.52 -5.69
N LYS A 543 2.12 35.97 -6.59
CA LYS A 543 2.14 36.36 -8.02
C LYS A 543 0.79 36.14 -8.70
N HIS A 544 0.08 35.06 -8.35
CA HIS A 544 -1.22 34.72 -8.89
C HIS A 544 -2.42 35.30 -8.10
N LYS A 545 -2.17 36.13 -7.07
CA LYS A 545 -3.19 36.76 -6.20
C LYS A 545 -4.15 35.76 -5.51
N LYS A 546 -3.68 34.54 -5.22
CA LYS A 546 -4.45 33.47 -4.55
C LYS A 546 -4.29 33.53 -3.04
N TYR A 547 -4.87 34.55 -2.41
CA TYR A 547 -4.67 34.84 -0.98
C TYR A 547 -5.35 33.82 -0.05
N LYS A 548 -6.50 33.26 -0.44
CA LYS A 548 -7.22 32.27 0.38
C LYS A 548 -6.40 30.98 0.52
N GLU A 549 -5.87 30.51 -0.60
CA GLU A 549 -5.00 29.35 -0.69
C GLU A 549 -3.70 29.56 0.09
N LEU A 550 -3.16 30.79 0.10
CA LEU A 550 -1.98 31.15 0.88
C LEU A 550 -2.24 31.14 2.40
N VAL A 551 -3.42 31.59 2.83
CA VAL A 551 -3.84 31.51 4.25
C VAL A 551 -4.01 30.05 4.69
N ASP A 552 -4.62 29.21 3.83
CA ASP A 552 -4.73 27.77 4.07
C ASP A 552 -3.35 27.11 4.13
N PHE A 553 -2.41 27.51 3.26
CA PHE A 553 -1.03 27.04 3.27
C PHE A 553 -0.28 27.41 4.57
N TYR A 554 -0.35 28.67 4.99
CA TYR A 554 0.28 29.10 6.24
C TYR A 554 -0.32 28.40 7.46
N ARG A 555 -1.63 28.11 7.44
CA ARG A 555 -2.26 27.29 8.49
C ARG A 555 -1.68 25.88 8.51
N GLY A 556 -1.53 25.23 7.37
CA GLY A 556 -0.93 23.90 7.26
C GLY A 556 0.53 23.84 7.77
N LYS A 557 1.31 24.91 7.54
CA LYS A 557 2.71 25.04 7.98
C LYS A 557 2.90 25.62 9.38
N GLN A 558 1.82 25.87 10.14
CA GLN A 558 1.87 26.49 11.48
C GLN A 558 2.49 27.91 11.49
N LEU A 559 2.55 28.59 10.34
CA LEU A 559 3.09 29.95 10.19
C LEU A 559 2.00 31.01 10.44
N HIS A 560 1.35 30.94 11.61
CA HIS A 560 0.16 31.74 11.92
C HIS A 560 0.41 33.24 11.97
N ARG A 561 1.60 33.68 12.39
CA ARG A 561 1.95 35.11 12.42
C ARG A 561 1.94 35.72 11.02
N LYS A 562 2.60 35.08 10.04
CA LYS A 562 2.61 35.52 8.63
C LYS A 562 1.19 35.54 8.05
N ALA A 563 0.35 34.56 8.40
CA ALA A 563 -1.04 34.52 7.96
C ALA A 563 -1.87 35.70 8.48
N LEU A 564 -1.74 36.02 9.77
CA LEU A 564 -2.46 37.13 10.41
C LEU A 564 -1.94 38.50 9.94
N GLU A 565 -0.63 38.64 9.70
CA GLU A 565 -0.05 39.83 9.08
C GLU A 565 -0.58 40.02 7.65
N LEU A 566 -0.65 38.96 6.85
CA LEU A 566 -1.26 38.99 5.52
C LEU A 566 -2.74 39.41 5.60
N LEU A 567 -3.54 38.81 6.49
CA LEU A 567 -4.94 39.18 6.69
C LEU A 567 -5.12 40.65 7.13
N LYS A 568 -4.20 41.16 7.96
CA LYS A 568 -4.15 42.58 8.35
C LYS A 568 -3.86 43.50 7.15
N THR A 569 -2.98 43.10 6.24
CA THR A 569 -2.71 43.88 5.00
C THR A 569 -3.85 43.79 3.99
N ILE A 570 -4.56 42.65 3.92
CA ILE A 570 -5.69 42.43 3.02
C ILE A 570 -6.92 43.24 3.47
N HIS A 571 -7.09 43.49 4.77
CA HIS A 571 -8.16 44.35 5.32
C HIS A 571 -8.26 45.71 4.60
N THR A 572 -7.15 46.27 4.11
CA THR A 572 -7.10 47.57 3.44
C THR A 572 -7.37 47.51 1.92
N ASN A 573 -7.32 46.32 1.30
CA ASN A 573 -7.50 46.15 -0.15
C ASN A 573 -8.91 45.64 -0.47
N PRO A 574 -9.63 46.23 -1.44
CA PRO A 574 -10.94 45.74 -1.84
C PRO A 574 -10.82 44.41 -2.64
N GLY A 575 -11.26 43.30 -2.03
CA GLY A 575 -11.28 41.94 -2.61
C GLY A 575 -12.22 40.98 -1.86
N GLU A 576 -12.29 39.70 -2.27
CA GLU A 576 -13.22 38.69 -1.69
C GLU A 576 -13.04 38.43 -0.18
N MET A 577 -11.88 38.78 0.38
CA MET A 577 -11.54 38.64 1.80
C MET A 577 -11.47 39.99 2.52
N HIS A 578 -12.39 40.92 2.18
CA HIS A 578 -12.50 42.22 2.82
C HIS A 578 -13.22 42.13 4.17
N GLY A 579 -12.71 42.84 5.17
CA GLY A 579 -13.35 42.99 6.48
C GLY A 579 -12.66 42.20 7.61
N VAL A 580 -13.26 42.25 8.79
CA VAL A 580 -12.69 41.69 10.02
C VAL A 580 -13.03 40.20 10.19
N LEU A 581 -14.10 39.73 9.53
CA LEU A 581 -14.64 38.36 9.65
C LEU A 581 -13.65 37.25 9.27
N PRO A 582 -12.83 37.33 8.19
CA PRO A 582 -11.89 36.27 7.87
C PRO A 582 -10.79 36.12 8.94
N THR A 583 -10.38 37.21 9.56
CA THR A 583 -9.43 37.18 10.67
C THR A 583 -10.06 36.56 11.91
N VAL A 584 -11.31 36.91 12.23
CA VAL A 584 -12.05 36.31 13.33
C VAL A 584 -12.17 34.80 13.15
N ASN A 585 -12.60 34.33 11.98
CA ASN A 585 -12.74 32.90 11.70
C ASN A 585 -11.38 32.17 11.75
N TYR A 586 -10.28 32.84 11.34
CA TYR A 586 -8.93 32.30 11.50
C TYR A 586 -8.53 32.20 12.98
N LEU A 587 -8.82 33.22 13.79
CA LEU A 587 -8.56 33.28 15.24
C LEU A 587 -9.41 32.29 16.05
N GLN A 588 -10.67 32.06 15.67
CA GLN A 588 -11.55 31.07 16.32
C GLN A 588 -11.02 29.64 16.16
N ARG A 589 -10.37 29.35 15.03
CA ARG A 589 -9.78 28.03 14.71
C ARG A 589 -8.36 27.85 15.28
N LEU A 590 -7.80 28.86 15.94
CA LEU A 590 -6.49 28.79 16.57
C LEU A 590 -6.65 28.25 18.00
N GLY A 591 -5.95 27.17 18.31
CA GLY A 591 -5.99 26.54 19.64
C GLY A 591 -5.20 27.27 20.73
N VAL A 592 -5.19 26.67 21.92
CA VAL A 592 -4.58 27.20 23.16
C VAL A 592 -3.11 27.62 23.00
N ASP A 593 -2.34 26.90 22.19
CA ASP A 593 -0.91 27.13 22.03
C ASP A 593 -0.58 28.50 21.41
N HIS A 594 -1.52 29.07 20.66
CA HIS A 594 -1.37 30.37 20.01
C HIS A 594 -2.14 31.50 20.72
N LEU A 595 -2.54 31.31 21.99
CA LEU A 595 -3.21 32.33 22.80
C LEU A 595 -2.53 33.72 22.76
N PRO A 596 -1.19 33.87 22.83
CA PRO A 596 -0.56 35.19 22.74
C PRO A 596 -0.85 35.91 21.43
N LEU A 597 -0.90 35.19 20.31
CA LEU A 597 -1.24 35.73 18.99
C LEU A 597 -2.73 36.10 18.92
N ILE A 598 -3.62 35.27 19.49
CA ILE A 598 -5.05 35.57 19.57
C ILE A 598 -5.29 36.88 20.33
N LEU A 599 -4.57 37.11 21.42
CA LEU A 599 -4.68 38.35 22.19
C LEU A 599 -4.06 39.54 21.45
N GLU A 600 -2.89 39.39 20.82
CA GLU A 600 -2.22 40.46 20.04
C GLU A 600 -3.06 40.91 18.83
N PHE A 601 -3.60 39.95 18.07
CA PHE A 601 -4.44 40.26 16.91
C PHE A 601 -5.90 40.49 17.30
N GLY A 602 -6.31 40.13 18.50
CA GLY A 602 -7.63 40.46 19.05
C GLY A 602 -7.77 41.92 19.47
N THR A 603 -6.70 42.58 19.93
CA THR A 603 -6.77 43.99 20.38
C THR A 603 -7.23 44.92 19.27
N TRP A 604 -6.63 44.80 18.07
CA TRP A 604 -6.97 45.71 16.96
C TRP A 604 -8.39 45.45 16.43
N ILE A 605 -8.89 44.20 16.53
CA ILE A 605 -10.26 43.86 16.16
C ILE A 605 -11.24 44.44 17.18
N LEU A 606 -10.93 44.33 18.48
CA LEU A 606 -11.72 44.91 19.58
C LEU A 606 -11.79 46.43 19.53
N GLU A 607 -10.73 47.11 19.10
CA GLU A 607 -10.71 48.57 18.93
C GLU A 607 -11.54 49.02 17.72
N LEU A 608 -11.66 48.19 16.68
CA LEU A 608 -12.36 48.52 15.44
C LEU A 608 -13.86 48.18 15.50
N ASP A 609 -14.19 46.98 15.98
CA ASP A 609 -15.55 46.44 16.07
C ASP A 609 -15.69 45.48 17.27
N PRO A 610 -16.12 45.99 18.45
CA PRO A 610 -16.27 45.18 19.66
C PRO A 610 -17.26 44.02 19.54
N GLU A 611 -18.33 44.17 18.75
CA GLU A 611 -19.39 43.16 18.66
C GLU A 611 -18.90 41.93 17.88
N VAL A 612 -18.23 42.15 16.76
CA VAL A 612 -17.65 41.08 15.95
C VAL A 612 -16.45 40.44 16.67
N ALA A 613 -15.68 41.23 17.42
CA ALA A 613 -14.54 40.74 18.19
C ALA A 613 -14.94 39.79 19.32
N MET A 614 -16.09 40.00 19.97
CA MET A 614 -16.54 39.11 21.04
C MET A 614 -16.84 37.70 20.56
N LYS A 615 -17.15 37.50 19.27
CA LYS A 615 -17.30 36.16 18.67
C LYS A 615 -16.01 35.34 18.73
N ILE A 616 -14.83 35.98 18.86
CA ILE A 616 -13.57 35.26 19.07
C ILE A 616 -13.59 34.44 20.37
N PHE A 617 -14.37 34.87 21.37
CA PHE A 617 -14.36 34.29 22.72
C PHE A 617 -15.68 33.63 23.14
N ILE A 618 -16.80 33.91 22.45
CA ILE A 618 -18.16 33.47 22.83
C ILE A 618 -18.73 32.40 21.88
N ASP A 619 -18.25 32.32 20.64
CA ASP A 619 -18.87 31.45 19.61
C ASP A 619 -18.71 29.95 19.91
N ASP A 620 -19.63 29.13 19.40
CA ASP A 620 -19.76 27.68 19.71
C ASP A 620 -18.73 26.80 18.95
N GLU A 621 -17.45 27.17 18.97
CA GLU A 621 -16.37 26.38 18.33
C GLU A 621 -15.57 25.60 19.39
N PRO A 622 -15.20 24.33 19.12
CA PRO A 622 -14.59 23.46 20.13
C PRO A 622 -13.20 23.95 20.57
N GLU A 623 -12.47 24.65 19.71
CA GLU A 623 -11.18 25.25 20.06
C GLU A 623 -11.33 26.39 21.07
N ILE A 624 -12.43 27.15 21.03
CA ILE A 624 -12.70 28.27 21.93
C ILE A 624 -12.98 27.75 23.35
N ASP A 625 -13.71 26.65 23.47
CA ASP A 625 -13.98 25.98 24.74
C ASP A 625 -12.72 25.54 25.49
N THR A 626 -11.67 25.20 24.74
CA THR A 626 -10.37 24.78 25.31
C THR A 626 -9.52 25.96 25.80
N LEU A 627 -9.85 27.20 25.41
CA LEU A 627 -9.05 28.36 25.78
C LEU A 627 -9.07 28.61 27.30
N PRO A 628 -7.93 29.04 27.89
CA PRO A 628 -7.84 29.32 29.32
C PRO A 628 -8.66 30.55 29.69
N ARG A 629 -9.90 30.30 30.14
CA ARG A 629 -10.92 31.28 30.53
C ARG A 629 -10.40 32.37 31.49
N TYR A 630 -9.51 32.01 32.41
CA TYR A 630 -8.89 32.97 33.34
C TYR A 630 -8.00 34.02 32.65
N LYS A 631 -7.23 33.63 31.63
CA LYS A 631 -6.36 34.57 30.89
C LYS A 631 -7.19 35.50 30.01
N ILE A 632 -8.28 35.00 29.41
CA ILE A 632 -9.22 35.81 28.63
C ILE A 632 -9.93 36.82 29.55
N MET A 633 -10.42 36.37 30.71
CA MET A 633 -11.02 37.26 31.72
C MET A 633 -10.06 38.40 32.10
N ALA A 634 -8.81 38.09 32.47
CA ALA A 634 -7.83 39.10 32.85
C ALA A 634 -7.47 40.07 31.70
N TYR A 635 -7.51 39.58 30.46
CA TYR A 635 -7.31 40.40 29.27
C TYR A 635 -8.48 41.35 29.00
N LEU A 636 -9.72 40.85 29.07
CA LEU A 636 -10.94 41.65 28.89
C LEU A 636 -11.10 42.68 30.02
N GLU A 637 -10.81 42.31 31.27
CA GLU A 637 -10.84 43.21 32.43
C GLU A 637 -9.94 44.45 32.24
N ARG A 638 -8.78 44.28 31.58
CA ARG A 638 -7.86 45.38 31.26
C ARG A 638 -8.39 46.31 30.17
N LEU A 639 -9.19 45.80 29.24
CA LEU A 639 -9.70 46.57 28.10
C LEU A 639 -11.03 47.27 28.44
N SER A 640 -12.03 46.52 28.90
CA SER A 640 -13.34 47.06 29.27
C SER A 640 -14.12 46.14 30.22
N LEU A 641 -14.75 46.78 31.21
CA LEU A 641 -15.56 46.08 32.21
C LEU A 641 -16.83 45.45 31.60
N ASP A 642 -17.43 46.09 30.60
CA ASP A 642 -18.70 45.62 30.01
C ASP A 642 -18.51 44.36 29.15
N LEU A 643 -17.41 44.27 28.38
CA LEU A 643 -17.08 43.06 27.63
C LEU A 643 -16.72 41.90 28.57
N CYS A 644 -16.06 42.20 29.70
CA CYS A 644 -15.77 41.21 30.74
C CYS A 644 -17.04 40.64 31.36
N VAL A 645 -18.07 41.47 31.59
CA VAL A 645 -19.37 41.01 32.11
C VAL A 645 -20.09 40.11 31.11
N ILE A 646 -20.15 40.49 29.82
CA ILE A 646 -20.77 39.66 28.77
C ILE A 646 -20.08 38.29 28.68
N TYR A 647 -18.75 38.27 28.71
CA TYR A 647 -17.99 37.02 28.71
C TYR A 647 -18.26 36.16 29.95
N LEU A 648 -18.27 36.75 31.14
CA LEU A 648 -18.53 36.03 32.40
C LEU A 648 -19.98 35.53 32.50
N GLU A 649 -20.97 36.29 32.00
CA GLU A 649 -22.37 35.84 31.89
C GLU A 649 -22.46 34.58 31.01
N HIS A 650 -21.82 34.58 29.83
CA HIS A 650 -21.77 33.40 28.95
C HIS A 650 -21.06 32.21 29.61
N VAL A 651 -19.89 32.41 30.23
CA VAL A 651 -19.14 31.34 30.91
C VAL A 651 -19.93 30.68 32.05
N ILE A 652 -20.75 31.46 32.77
CA ILE A 652 -21.46 30.95 33.93
C ILE A 652 -22.85 30.41 33.56
N HIS A 653 -23.61 31.10 32.71
CA HIS A 653 -24.97 30.71 32.37
C HIS A 653 -25.06 29.69 31.21
N GLU A 654 -24.21 29.83 30.19
CA GLU A 654 -24.24 28.96 29.00
C GLU A 654 -23.25 27.79 29.15
N LEU A 655 -22.01 28.05 29.56
CA LEU A 655 -20.99 27.00 29.75
C LEU A 655 -21.05 26.31 31.13
N GLY A 656 -21.82 26.85 32.08
CA GLY A 656 -22.08 26.22 33.38
C GLY A 656 -20.85 26.07 34.30
N ASP A 657 -19.82 26.91 34.14
CA ASP A 657 -18.58 26.79 34.90
C ASP A 657 -18.81 27.06 36.40
N LYS A 658 -18.29 26.18 37.27
CA LYS A 658 -18.42 26.27 38.74
C LYS A 658 -17.19 26.86 39.43
N THR A 659 -16.23 27.39 38.68
CA THR A 659 -15.00 27.96 39.24
C THR A 659 -15.31 29.19 40.09
N SER A 660 -14.96 29.11 41.37
CA SER A 660 -15.34 30.15 42.35
C SER A 660 -14.84 31.55 41.99
N ASP A 661 -13.66 31.67 41.39
CA ASP A 661 -13.09 32.97 41.07
C ASP A 661 -13.85 33.70 39.96
N PHE A 662 -14.42 33.01 38.96
CA PHE A 662 -15.29 33.64 37.95
C PHE A 662 -16.57 34.20 38.57
N HIS A 663 -17.19 33.44 39.47
CA HIS A 663 -18.39 33.87 40.18
C HIS A 663 -18.08 35.06 41.12
N ASN A 664 -16.92 35.05 41.78
CA ASN A 664 -16.48 36.17 42.60
C ASN A 664 -16.22 37.43 41.76
N THR A 665 -15.55 37.29 40.60
CA THR A 665 -15.27 38.40 39.70
C THR A 665 -16.55 38.96 39.10
N LEU A 666 -17.50 38.13 38.66
CA LEU A 666 -18.78 38.60 38.12
C LEU A 666 -19.56 39.43 39.16
N VAL A 667 -19.65 38.95 40.41
CA VAL A 667 -20.29 39.70 41.50
C VAL A 667 -19.61 41.05 41.73
N VAL A 668 -18.28 41.08 41.70
CA VAL A 668 -17.50 42.30 41.88
C VAL A 668 -17.70 43.26 40.70
N SER A 669 -17.77 42.74 39.47
CA SER A 669 -18.05 43.51 38.26
C SER A 669 -19.45 44.11 38.28
N TYR A 670 -20.48 43.36 38.69
CA TYR A 670 -21.84 43.91 38.87
C TYR A 670 -21.89 44.98 39.96
N LEU A 671 -21.19 44.79 41.08
CA LEU A 671 -21.08 45.82 42.12
C LEU A 671 -20.37 47.08 41.60
N ALA A 672 -19.29 46.92 40.83
CA ALA A 672 -18.56 48.04 40.22
C ALA A 672 -19.41 48.79 39.18
N GLN A 673 -20.17 48.08 38.34
CA GLN A 673 -21.14 48.67 37.40
C GLN A 673 -22.23 49.43 38.16
N THR A 674 -22.82 48.82 39.18
CA THR A 674 -23.86 49.45 40.01
C THR A 674 -23.34 50.73 40.68
N GLN A 675 -22.10 50.75 41.16
CA GLN A 675 -21.47 51.94 41.77
C GLN A 675 -21.14 53.04 40.74
N ARG A 676 -20.63 52.66 39.57
CA ARG A 676 -20.36 53.58 38.46
C ARG A 676 -21.65 54.23 37.94
N ASP A 677 -22.69 53.44 37.75
CA ASP A 677 -23.97 53.91 37.20
C ASP A 677 -24.80 54.68 38.23
N SER A 678 -24.67 54.36 39.53
CA SER A 678 -25.28 55.16 40.61
C SER A 678 -24.66 56.56 40.73
N SER A 679 -23.43 56.74 40.24
CA SER A 679 -22.74 58.04 40.26
C SER A 679 -23.14 58.95 39.09
N SER A 680 -23.85 58.40 38.08
CA SER A 680 -24.23 59.11 36.85
C SER A 680 -25.74 59.42 36.86
N PRO A 681 -26.16 60.70 36.88
CA PRO A 681 -27.58 61.06 36.92
C PRO A 681 -28.27 60.69 35.58
N GLY A 682 -29.24 59.76 35.63
CA GLY A 682 -30.03 59.32 34.46
C GLY A 682 -30.11 57.80 34.26
N ASN A 683 -29.28 57.02 34.95
CA ASN A 683 -29.16 55.55 34.77
C ASN A 683 -29.94 54.71 35.81
N GLU A 684 -30.91 55.28 36.53
CA GLU A 684 -31.64 54.57 37.61
C GLU A 684 -32.26 53.24 37.15
N GLU A 685 -32.80 53.18 35.93
CA GLU A 685 -33.37 51.95 35.38
C GLU A 685 -32.32 50.86 35.11
N VAL A 686 -31.12 51.25 34.67
CA VAL A 686 -29.99 50.34 34.43
C VAL A 686 -29.47 49.80 35.77
N VAL A 687 -29.35 50.66 36.77
CA VAL A 687 -28.95 50.29 38.14
C VAL A 687 -29.92 49.27 38.73
N ILE A 688 -31.23 49.47 38.58
CA ILE A 688 -32.25 48.53 39.07
C ILE A 688 -32.14 47.18 38.35
N LYS A 689 -31.94 47.18 37.02
CA LYS A 689 -31.77 45.94 36.23
C LYS A 689 -30.51 45.17 36.67
N THR A 690 -29.38 45.84 36.79
CA THR A 690 -28.11 45.23 37.23
C THR A 690 -28.20 44.71 38.66
N LYS A 691 -28.87 45.44 39.57
CA LYS A 691 -29.09 45.00 40.95
C LYS A 691 -30.01 43.77 41.02
N THR A 692 -31.05 43.72 40.19
CA THR A 692 -31.96 42.56 40.11
C THR A 692 -31.22 41.33 39.59
N LYS A 693 -30.40 41.48 38.53
CA LYS A 693 -29.52 40.42 38.03
C LYS A 693 -28.55 39.93 39.11
N LEU A 694 -27.93 40.84 39.87
CA LEU A 694 -27.03 40.50 40.97
C LEU A 694 -27.73 39.68 42.06
N LEU A 695 -28.93 40.08 42.48
CA LEU A 695 -29.71 39.37 43.50
C LEU A 695 -30.11 37.97 43.02
N GLN A 696 -30.60 37.87 41.77
CA GLN A 696 -30.92 36.59 41.16
C GLN A 696 -29.69 35.68 41.10
N PHE A 697 -28.54 36.22 40.69
CA PHE A 697 -27.28 35.47 40.63
C PHE A 697 -26.80 34.97 41.99
N LEU A 698 -26.91 35.80 43.04
CA LEU A 698 -26.55 35.42 44.41
C LEU A 698 -27.45 34.32 44.99
N ASP A 699 -28.72 34.28 44.58
CA ASP A 699 -29.68 33.23 44.95
C ASP A 699 -29.44 31.93 44.17
N GLU A 700 -29.22 32.00 42.86
CA GLU A 700 -29.07 30.85 41.96
C GLU A 700 -27.70 30.17 42.08
N SER A 701 -26.62 30.95 42.15
CA SER A 701 -25.27 30.41 42.20
C SER A 701 -24.90 29.92 43.60
N THR A 702 -24.18 28.80 43.66
CA THR A 702 -23.61 28.23 44.90
C THR A 702 -22.09 28.23 44.92
N SER A 703 -21.46 28.67 43.83
CA SER A 703 -20.03 28.47 43.58
C SER A 703 -19.15 29.64 44.05
N TYR A 704 -19.74 30.78 44.42
CA TYR A 704 -19.01 31.94 44.92
C TYR A 704 -18.52 31.77 46.38
N LYS A 705 -17.40 32.41 46.71
CA LYS A 705 -16.88 32.46 48.09
C LYS A 705 -17.54 33.60 48.85
N ALA A 706 -18.62 33.27 49.57
CA ALA A 706 -19.43 34.25 50.30
C ALA A 706 -18.63 35.14 51.27
N GLU A 707 -17.63 34.59 51.96
CA GLU A 707 -16.77 35.35 52.89
C GLU A 707 -15.97 36.46 52.20
N ARG A 708 -15.44 36.19 51.00
CA ARG A 708 -14.63 37.15 50.23
C ARG A 708 -15.50 38.30 49.73
N ILE A 709 -16.70 38.00 49.24
CA ILE A 709 -17.64 39.00 48.74
C ILE A 709 -18.16 39.86 49.89
N LEU A 710 -18.45 39.26 51.05
CA LEU A 710 -18.92 39.97 52.24
C LEU A 710 -17.94 41.06 52.70
N SER A 711 -16.63 40.83 52.56
CA SER A 711 -15.59 41.82 52.91
C SER A 711 -15.53 43.03 51.97
N ARG A 712 -16.05 42.88 50.74
CA ARG A 712 -16.04 43.93 49.70
C ARG A 712 -17.33 44.75 49.67
N LEU A 713 -18.38 44.31 50.36
CA LEU A 713 -19.64 45.04 50.47
C LEU A 713 -19.50 46.24 51.43
N PRO A 714 -20.08 47.41 51.09
CA PRO A 714 -20.19 48.51 52.03
C PRO A 714 -20.99 48.11 53.28
N VAL A 715 -20.60 48.62 54.44
CA VAL A 715 -21.22 48.25 55.73
C VAL A 715 -22.63 48.85 55.89
N ASP A 716 -22.91 49.99 55.23
CA ASP A 716 -24.13 50.78 55.41
C ASP A 716 -25.14 50.64 54.25
N SER A 717 -24.84 49.83 53.23
CA SER A 717 -25.72 49.56 52.08
C SER A 717 -25.71 48.08 51.68
N CYS A 718 -26.62 47.66 50.78
CA CYS A 718 -26.75 46.27 50.30
C CYS A 718 -27.10 45.22 51.39
N TYR A 719 -28.13 45.52 52.19
CA TYR A 719 -28.58 44.63 53.28
C TYR A 719 -29.15 43.29 52.79
N GLU A 720 -29.79 43.26 51.63
CA GLU A 720 -30.38 42.03 51.06
C GLU A 720 -29.30 41.09 50.53
N GLU A 721 -28.36 41.63 49.76
CA GLU A 721 -27.17 40.92 49.25
C GLU A 721 -26.36 40.37 50.44
N ARG A 722 -26.18 41.19 51.50
CA ARG A 722 -25.48 40.79 52.72
C ARG A 722 -26.21 39.65 53.45
N ALA A 723 -27.54 39.69 53.53
CA ALA A 723 -28.33 38.64 54.17
C ALA A 723 -28.23 37.30 53.40
N ILE A 724 -28.24 37.32 52.06
CA ILE A 724 -28.04 36.14 51.22
C ILE A 724 -26.63 35.56 51.41
N LEU A 725 -25.58 36.39 51.47
CA LEU A 725 -24.22 35.90 51.71
C LEU A 725 -24.05 35.26 53.09
N LEU A 726 -24.60 35.90 54.15
CA LEU A 726 -24.57 35.36 55.52
C LEU A 726 -25.35 34.03 55.63
N SER A 727 -26.41 33.90 54.85
CA SER A 727 -27.14 32.64 54.66
C SER A 727 -26.24 31.49 54.25
N ARG A 728 -25.38 31.72 53.25
CA ARG A 728 -24.47 30.71 52.70
C ARG A 728 -23.34 30.34 53.66
N ILE A 729 -22.87 31.29 54.46
CA ILE A 729 -21.83 31.06 55.48
C ILE A 729 -22.39 30.22 56.66
N GLY A 730 -23.72 30.11 56.78
CA GLY A 730 -24.39 29.43 57.88
C GLY A 730 -24.56 30.31 59.13
N GLN A 731 -24.30 31.62 59.01
CA GLN A 731 -24.58 32.62 60.03
C GLN A 731 -26.03 33.09 59.93
N HIS A 732 -26.95 32.13 60.10
CA HIS A 732 -28.39 32.36 59.98
C HIS A 732 -28.91 33.36 61.02
N ASP A 733 -28.28 33.44 62.19
CA ASP A 733 -28.62 34.41 63.24
C ASP A 733 -28.40 35.86 62.78
N GLN A 734 -27.29 36.15 62.11
CA GLN A 734 -26.99 37.48 61.58
C GLN A 734 -27.88 37.81 60.39
N ALA A 735 -28.11 36.85 59.48
CA ALA A 735 -29.01 37.04 58.34
C ALA A 735 -30.44 37.37 58.80
N LEU A 736 -30.97 36.62 59.76
CA LEU A 736 -32.30 36.85 60.34
C LEU A 736 -32.37 38.18 61.11
N ASN A 737 -31.30 38.58 61.81
CA ASN A 737 -31.23 39.91 62.43
C ASN A 737 -31.31 41.04 61.38
N ILE A 738 -30.72 40.86 60.20
CA ILE A 738 -30.83 41.85 59.11
C ILE A 738 -32.28 41.92 58.62
N TYR A 739 -32.92 40.79 58.31
CA TYR A 739 -34.33 40.80 57.85
C TYR A 739 -35.29 41.40 58.90
N VAL A 740 -35.11 41.06 60.18
CA VAL A 740 -36.02 41.45 61.27
C VAL A 740 -35.76 42.88 61.76
N HIS A 741 -34.51 43.27 62.01
CA HIS A 741 -34.19 44.56 62.64
C HIS A 741 -33.70 45.65 61.68
N LYS A 742 -33.13 45.30 60.51
CA LYS A 742 -32.63 46.28 59.54
C LYS A 742 -33.61 46.53 58.40
N LEU A 743 -34.21 45.46 57.86
CA LEU A 743 -35.19 45.53 56.77
C LEU A 743 -36.64 45.58 57.26
N ASN A 744 -36.91 45.25 58.54
CA ASN A 744 -38.27 45.15 59.12
C ASN A 744 -39.25 44.29 58.29
N ASN A 745 -38.74 43.28 57.59
CA ASN A 745 -39.53 42.42 56.71
C ASN A 745 -39.69 41.01 57.32
N PHE A 746 -40.74 40.86 58.13
CA PHE A 746 -41.04 39.60 58.82
C PHE A 746 -41.42 38.47 57.87
N GLN A 747 -42.04 38.80 56.74
CA GLN A 747 -42.43 37.82 55.73
C GLN A 747 -41.19 37.24 55.04
N ALA A 748 -40.23 38.09 54.63
CA ALA A 748 -38.96 37.64 54.07
C ALA A 748 -38.15 36.78 55.06
N ALA A 749 -38.21 37.10 56.36
CA ALA A 749 -37.58 36.28 57.40
C ALA A 749 -38.22 34.88 57.54
N GLU A 750 -39.54 34.78 57.35
CA GLU A 750 -40.25 33.49 57.35
C GLU A 750 -39.95 32.69 56.08
N GLU A 751 -39.97 33.32 54.91
CA GLU A 751 -39.58 32.72 53.63
C GLU A 751 -38.14 32.21 53.65
N TYR A 752 -37.23 32.97 54.28
CA TYR A 752 -35.86 32.55 54.54
C TYR A 752 -35.79 31.26 55.38
N CYS A 753 -36.59 31.18 56.45
CA CYS A 753 -36.64 29.98 57.28
C CYS A 753 -37.20 28.78 56.52
N ILE A 754 -38.21 28.98 55.67
CA ILE A 754 -38.77 27.93 54.80
C ILE A 754 -37.72 27.42 53.81
N LYS A 755 -36.98 28.32 53.14
CA LYS A 755 -35.95 27.96 52.16
C LYS A 755 -34.77 27.21 52.79
N ASN A 756 -34.37 27.57 54.00
CA ASN A 756 -33.17 27.03 54.66
C ASN A 756 -33.46 25.94 55.71
N PHE A 757 -34.70 25.51 55.86
CA PHE A 757 -35.04 24.44 56.79
C PHE A 757 -34.58 23.08 56.27
N ASN A 758 -33.65 22.43 56.98
CA ASN A 758 -33.19 21.09 56.65
C ASN A 758 -33.66 20.09 57.71
N SER A 759 -34.45 19.08 57.30
CA SER A 759 -34.97 18.05 58.22
C SER A 759 -33.87 17.13 58.80
N SER A 760 -32.68 17.12 58.19
CA SER A 760 -31.61 16.17 58.56
C SER A 760 -30.66 16.66 59.66
N ASP A 761 -30.64 17.97 59.97
CA ASP A 761 -29.74 18.53 60.98
C ASP A 761 -30.51 19.28 62.09
N PRO A 762 -30.95 18.57 63.15
CA PRO A 762 -31.73 19.15 64.25
C PRO A 762 -30.98 20.23 65.04
N SER A 763 -29.65 20.29 64.91
CA SER A 763 -28.78 21.18 65.68
C SER A 763 -28.81 22.63 65.18
N LYS A 764 -29.23 22.86 63.93
CA LYS A 764 -29.32 24.18 63.29
C LYS A 764 -30.77 24.51 62.93
N ASN A 765 -31.65 24.45 63.91
CA ASN A 765 -33.05 24.77 63.69
C ASN A 765 -33.23 26.28 63.44
N VAL A 766 -33.32 26.67 62.17
CA VAL A 766 -33.43 28.07 61.73
C VAL A 766 -34.66 28.76 62.33
N TYR A 767 -35.76 28.02 62.54
CA TYR A 767 -36.95 28.54 63.22
C TYR A 767 -36.71 28.83 64.70
N LEU A 768 -35.87 28.05 65.38
CA LEU A 768 -35.46 28.31 66.77
C LEU A 768 -34.56 29.55 66.85
N LEU A 769 -33.69 29.77 65.86
CA LEU A 769 -32.89 30.99 65.75
C LEU A 769 -33.78 32.21 65.49
N LEU A 770 -34.76 32.12 64.59
CA LEU A 770 -35.73 33.20 64.36
C LEU A 770 -36.55 33.51 65.62
N LEU A 771 -36.99 32.46 66.35
CA LEU A 771 -37.67 32.63 67.64
C LEU A 771 -36.76 33.32 68.67
N LYS A 772 -35.47 32.99 68.69
CA LYS A 772 -34.48 33.66 69.56
C LYS A 772 -34.27 35.12 69.15
N VAL A 773 -34.26 35.46 67.86
CA VAL A 773 -34.17 36.84 67.36
C VAL A 773 -35.40 37.65 67.81
N TYR A 774 -36.62 37.10 67.70
CA TYR A 774 -37.82 37.79 68.17
C TYR A 774 -37.90 37.97 69.69
N LEU A 775 -37.48 36.96 70.47
CA LEU A 775 -37.63 36.96 71.93
C LEU A 775 -36.43 37.56 72.68
N ARG A 776 -35.25 37.65 72.06
CA ARG A 776 -34.02 38.21 72.65
C ARG A 776 -33.34 39.19 71.68
N PRO A 777 -33.94 40.36 71.43
CA PRO A 777 -33.35 41.35 70.55
C PRO A 777 -32.05 41.94 71.16
N PRO A 778 -31.02 42.23 70.33
CA PRO A 778 -29.71 42.68 70.81
C PRO A 778 -29.69 44.05 71.50
N ASN A 779 -30.74 44.88 71.37
CA ASN A 779 -30.74 46.30 71.75
C ASN A 779 -31.79 46.72 72.81
N ARG A 780 -32.03 45.91 73.85
CA ARG A 780 -33.02 46.23 74.93
C ARG A 780 -34.43 46.57 74.41
N GLU A 781 -34.76 46.19 73.18
CA GLU A 781 -36.10 46.32 72.61
C GLU A 781 -37.04 45.31 73.28
N LYS A 782 -38.34 45.60 73.26
CA LYS A 782 -39.33 44.69 73.83
C LYS A 782 -39.38 43.41 72.99
N PRO A 783 -39.47 42.22 73.61
CA PRO A 783 -39.59 40.97 72.87
C PRO A 783 -40.85 41.00 72.01
N MET A 784 -40.70 40.63 70.72
CA MET A 784 -41.78 40.57 69.76
C MET A 784 -42.59 39.27 69.96
N LEU A 785 -43.50 39.29 70.94
CA LEU A 785 -44.23 38.09 71.36
C LEU A 785 -45.25 37.61 70.32
N GLU A 786 -45.93 38.52 69.62
CA GLU A 786 -46.97 38.16 68.63
C GLU A 786 -46.39 37.39 67.42
N PRO A 787 -45.34 37.87 66.71
CA PRO A 787 -44.71 37.10 65.63
C PRO A 787 -44.10 35.77 66.10
N ALA A 788 -43.58 35.73 67.33
CA ALA A 788 -43.02 34.52 67.94
C ALA A 788 -44.08 33.43 68.16
N LEU A 789 -45.26 33.81 68.67
CA LEU A 789 -46.38 32.88 68.87
C LEU A 789 -46.96 32.41 67.54
N ASP A 790 -47.03 33.28 66.54
CA ASP A 790 -47.55 32.95 65.22
C ASP A 790 -46.71 31.85 64.53
N ILE A 791 -45.37 31.98 64.56
CA ILE A 791 -44.46 30.94 64.05
C ILE A 791 -44.61 29.63 64.82
N LEU A 792 -44.76 29.67 66.15
CA LEU A 792 -44.99 28.47 66.94
C LEU A 792 -46.29 27.76 66.54
N THR A 793 -47.34 28.50 66.19
CA THR A 793 -48.59 27.88 65.72
C THR A 793 -48.48 27.28 64.32
N ARG A 794 -47.79 27.95 63.39
CA ARG A 794 -47.66 27.49 62.00
C ARG A 794 -46.61 26.38 61.84
N HIS A 795 -45.38 26.64 62.29
CA HIS A 795 -44.19 25.81 62.06
C HIS A 795 -43.74 25.02 63.30
N GLY A 796 -44.52 25.02 64.38
CA GLY A 796 -44.17 24.38 65.64
C GLY A 796 -43.92 22.86 65.62
N THR A 797 -44.33 22.15 64.56
CA THR A 797 -43.98 20.73 64.36
C THR A 797 -42.49 20.50 64.19
N HIS A 798 -41.77 21.51 63.72
CA HIS A 798 -40.36 21.41 63.38
C HIS A 798 -39.44 21.87 64.51
N ILE A 799 -39.98 22.33 65.64
CA ILE A 799 -39.21 22.92 66.75
C ILE A 799 -39.30 22.02 67.98
N ASP A 800 -38.17 21.76 68.64
CA ASP A 800 -38.14 21.00 69.89
C ASP A 800 -38.93 21.76 71.00
N PRO A 801 -40.01 21.17 71.54
CA PRO A 801 -40.82 21.79 72.58
C PRO A 801 -40.04 22.14 73.84
N THR A 802 -39.01 21.36 74.17
CA THR A 802 -38.20 21.60 75.38
C THR A 802 -37.37 22.88 75.24
N ALA A 803 -36.82 23.12 74.06
CA ALA A 803 -36.04 24.30 73.77
C ALA A 803 -36.92 25.56 73.68
N VAL A 804 -38.12 25.47 73.11
CA VAL A 804 -39.11 26.57 73.09
C VAL A 804 -39.46 27.02 74.51
N LEU A 805 -39.74 26.08 75.41
CA LEU A 805 -40.06 26.37 76.81
C LEU A 805 -38.94 27.12 77.54
N SER A 806 -37.69 26.88 77.19
CA SER A 806 -36.54 27.58 77.78
C SER A 806 -36.35 29.02 77.26
N LEU A 807 -36.92 29.34 76.10
CA LEU A 807 -36.77 30.63 75.42
C LEU A 807 -37.93 31.59 75.70
N LEU A 808 -39.11 31.07 76.03
CA LEU A 808 -40.30 31.88 76.30
C LEU A 808 -40.17 32.68 77.62
N PRO A 809 -40.62 33.94 77.66
CA PRO A 809 -40.70 34.70 78.90
C PRO A 809 -41.63 34.03 79.92
N ALA A 810 -41.32 34.15 81.22
CA ALA A 810 -42.18 33.66 82.30
C ALA A 810 -43.57 34.31 82.35
N SER A 811 -43.77 35.40 81.61
CA SER A 811 -45.06 36.09 81.46
C SER A 811 -45.99 35.47 80.41
N THR A 812 -45.53 34.49 79.63
CA THR A 812 -46.34 33.85 78.59
C THR A 812 -47.39 32.93 79.23
N ARG A 813 -48.66 33.14 78.88
CA ARG A 813 -49.76 32.32 79.40
C ARG A 813 -49.82 30.97 78.66
N ILE A 814 -50.15 29.90 79.39
CA ILE A 814 -50.16 28.52 78.85
C ILE A 814 -51.30 28.32 77.82
N ASP A 815 -52.40 29.07 77.94
CA ASP A 815 -53.54 29.05 77.00
C ASP A 815 -53.10 29.36 75.55
N GLN A 816 -52.17 30.28 75.37
CA GLN A 816 -51.63 30.68 74.07
C GLN A 816 -50.77 29.57 73.41
N LEU A 817 -50.23 28.63 74.19
CA LEU A 817 -49.37 27.55 73.72
C LEU A 817 -50.13 26.24 73.47
N PHE A 818 -51.43 26.17 73.79
CA PHE A 818 -52.22 24.94 73.70
C PHE A 818 -52.15 24.30 72.30
N LYS A 819 -52.37 25.11 71.25
CA LYS A 819 -52.34 24.64 69.84
C LYS A 819 -50.97 24.08 69.44
N PHE A 820 -49.89 24.64 69.97
CA PHE A 820 -48.52 24.17 69.73
C PHE A 820 -48.29 22.79 70.37
N PHE A 821 -48.62 22.65 71.67
CA PHE A 821 -48.43 21.38 72.38
C PHE A 821 -49.31 20.25 71.83
N GLU A 822 -50.56 20.56 71.49
CA GLU A 822 -51.48 19.61 70.87
C GLU A 822 -50.90 19.03 69.57
N LYS A 823 -50.36 19.89 68.71
CA LYS A 823 -49.75 19.49 67.43
C LYS A 823 -48.44 18.71 67.64
N SER A 824 -47.58 19.17 68.55
CA SER A 824 -46.28 18.53 68.82
C SER A 824 -46.42 17.13 69.45
N ILE A 825 -47.33 16.97 70.41
CA ILE A 825 -47.59 15.68 71.07
C ILE A 825 -48.17 14.67 70.08
N ARG A 826 -49.09 15.11 69.19
CA ARG A 826 -49.64 14.25 68.13
C ARG A 826 -48.55 13.74 67.19
N GLU A 827 -47.66 14.62 66.74
CA GLU A 827 -46.59 14.22 65.82
C GLU A 827 -45.57 13.31 66.51
N SER A 828 -45.23 13.57 67.77
CA SER A 828 -44.36 12.69 68.57
C SER A 828 -44.94 11.27 68.72
N ASN A 829 -46.25 11.17 69.01
CA ASN A 829 -46.94 9.88 69.08
C ASN A 829 -46.94 9.16 67.71
N LYS A 830 -47.21 9.90 66.63
CA LYS A 830 -47.20 9.35 65.26
C LYS A 830 -45.81 8.83 64.89
N ALA A 831 -44.75 9.59 65.16
CA ALA A 831 -43.36 9.18 64.93
C ALA A 831 -43.02 7.90 65.69
N LYS A 832 -43.35 7.84 67.00
CA LYS A 832 -43.16 6.63 67.82
C LYS A 832 -43.86 5.41 67.24
N HIS A 833 -45.10 5.56 66.77
CA HIS A 833 -45.84 4.44 66.16
C HIS A 833 -45.20 3.98 64.84
N MET A 834 -44.77 4.91 63.99
CA MET A 834 -44.07 4.60 62.74
C MET A 834 -42.73 3.91 62.99
N ASP A 835 -41.91 4.42 63.92
CA ASP A 835 -40.62 3.82 64.27
C ASP A 835 -40.78 2.40 64.81
N MET A 836 -41.84 2.14 65.58
CA MET A 836 -42.16 0.80 66.07
C MET A 836 -42.49 -0.16 64.92
N ILE A 837 -43.21 0.30 63.89
CA ILE A 837 -43.51 -0.49 62.69
C ILE A 837 -42.22 -0.77 61.91
N VAL A 838 -41.42 0.26 61.63
CA VAL A 838 -40.14 0.13 60.90
C VAL A 838 -39.20 -0.83 61.62
N LYS A 839 -39.05 -0.70 62.94
CA LYS A 839 -38.24 -1.60 63.77
C LYS A 839 -38.67 -3.06 63.62
N ASN A 840 -39.97 -3.33 63.60
CA ASN A 840 -40.50 -4.69 63.48
C ASN A 840 -40.32 -5.25 62.06
N LEU A 841 -40.46 -4.42 61.02
CA LEU A 841 -40.20 -4.82 59.64
C LEU A 841 -38.72 -5.15 59.41
N LEU A 842 -37.81 -4.28 59.85
CA LEU A 842 -36.35 -4.53 59.76
C LEU A 842 -35.95 -5.80 60.53
N LYS A 843 -36.61 -6.07 61.66
CA LYS A 843 -36.38 -7.31 62.41
C LYS A 843 -36.82 -8.55 61.62
N ALA A 844 -37.93 -8.47 60.87
CA ALA A 844 -38.41 -9.54 60.02
C ALA A 844 -37.49 -9.76 58.81
N GLU A 845 -37.06 -8.69 58.14
CA GLU A 845 -36.11 -8.74 57.02
C GLU A 845 -34.79 -9.37 57.46
N ARG A 846 -34.24 -8.94 58.61
CA ARG A 846 -33.01 -9.54 59.18
C ARG A 846 -33.14 -11.04 59.37
N LEU A 847 -34.30 -11.52 59.84
CA LEU A 847 -34.55 -12.96 60.01
C LEU A 847 -34.58 -13.69 58.66
N GLN A 848 -35.23 -13.12 57.65
CA GLN A 848 -35.30 -13.69 56.30
C GLN A 848 -33.91 -13.77 55.65
N THR A 849 -33.10 -12.71 55.75
CA THR A 849 -31.73 -12.72 55.24
C THR A 849 -30.86 -13.75 55.97
N GLN A 850 -31.05 -13.90 57.28
CA GLN A 850 -30.34 -14.89 58.09
C GLN A 850 -30.72 -16.33 57.71
N GLU A 851 -31.99 -16.58 57.38
CA GLU A 851 -32.45 -17.85 56.84
C GLU A 851 -31.80 -18.16 55.49
N GLN A 852 -31.80 -17.20 54.56
CA GLN A 852 -31.15 -17.35 53.24
C GLN A 852 -29.65 -17.62 53.39
N LEU A 853 -28.95 -16.88 54.26
CA LEU A 853 -27.54 -17.10 54.55
C LEU A 853 -27.29 -18.53 55.05
N THR A 854 -28.16 -19.03 55.94
CA THR A 854 -28.07 -20.39 56.49
C THR A 854 -28.30 -21.42 55.39
N PHE A 855 -29.28 -21.21 54.52
CA PHE A 855 -29.56 -22.06 53.37
C PHE A 855 -28.34 -22.16 52.42
N TYR A 856 -27.76 -21.03 52.02
CA TYR A 856 -26.58 -21.04 51.14
C TYR A 856 -25.34 -21.65 51.80
N ARG A 857 -25.11 -21.39 53.10
CA ARG A 857 -24.00 -22.02 53.86
C ARG A 857 -24.15 -23.53 54.02
N SER A 858 -25.37 -24.06 53.96
CA SER A 858 -25.61 -25.50 54.06
C SER A 858 -25.30 -26.27 52.77
N ARG A 859 -25.17 -25.58 51.63
CA ARG A 859 -24.86 -26.21 50.33
C ARG A 859 -23.45 -26.80 50.36
N ARG A 860 -23.34 -28.09 50.07
CA ARG A 860 -22.07 -28.82 49.94
C ARG A 860 -22.16 -29.82 48.80
N VAL A 861 -21.05 -30.06 48.11
CA VAL A 861 -20.97 -31.06 47.04
C VAL A 861 -19.93 -32.11 47.43
N LYS A 862 -20.35 -33.37 47.49
CA LYS A 862 -19.48 -34.51 47.82
C LYS A 862 -18.87 -35.07 46.53
N ILE A 863 -17.55 -35.20 46.48
CA ILE A 863 -16.85 -35.86 45.36
C ILE A 863 -16.47 -37.26 45.82
N THR A 864 -16.98 -38.27 45.14
CA THR A 864 -16.62 -39.68 45.34
C THR A 864 -15.58 -40.09 44.30
N GLU A 865 -14.83 -41.17 44.57
CA GLU A 865 -13.79 -41.68 43.65
C GLU A 865 -14.33 -42.09 42.28
N ASP A 866 -15.62 -42.46 42.23
CA ASP A 866 -16.33 -42.88 41.01
C ASP A 866 -16.91 -41.71 40.22
N ARG A 867 -16.84 -40.48 40.75
CA ARG A 867 -17.52 -39.32 40.14
C ARG A 867 -16.84 -38.93 38.84
N MET A 868 -17.57 -39.08 37.73
CA MET A 868 -17.10 -38.76 36.39
C MET A 868 -17.57 -37.37 35.96
N CYS A 869 -16.72 -36.68 35.20
CA CYS A 869 -17.08 -35.45 34.52
C CYS A 869 -18.07 -35.77 33.38
N PRO A 870 -19.29 -35.18 33.36
CA PRO A 870 -20.29 -35.47 32.33
C PRO A 870 -19.84 -35.11 30.92
N LYS A 871 -18.80 -34.27 30.79
CA LYS A 871 -18.35 -33.77 29.50
C LYS A 871 -17.27 -34.63 28.84
N CYS A 872 -16.26 -35.04 29.61
CA CYS A 872 -15.15 -35.84 29.09
C CYS A 872 -15.22 -37.31 29.52
N ASN A 873 -16.20 -37.68 30.35
CA ASN A 873 -16.40 -39.01 30.94
C ASN A 873 -15.16 -39.56 31.68
N LYS A 874 -14.22 -38.69 32.07
CA LYS A 874 -13.08 -39.06 32.92
C LYS A 874 -13.42 -38.87 34.40
N ARG A 875 -12.80 -39.66 35.27
CA ARG A 875 -12.93 -39.51 36.74
C ARG A 875 -12.35 -38.16 37.19
N ILE A 876 -13.02 -37.51 38.13
CA ILE A 876 -12.58 -36.23 38.68
C ILE A 876 -11.45 -36.44 39.69
N GLY A 877 -11.61 -37.37 40.64
CA GLY A 877 -10.58 -37.68 41.62
C GLY A 877 -10.00 -36.42 42.28
N ASN A 878 -8.67 -36.29 42.25
CA ASN A 878 -7.92 -35.16 42.82
C ASN A 878 -7.68 -34.00 41.84
N SER A 879 -8.27 -34.05 40.64
CA SER A 879 -8.07 -32.98 39.64
C SER A 879 -8.86 -31.72 40.01
N VAL A 880 -8.37 -30.56 39.55
CA VAL A 880 -9.07 -29.28 39.74
C VAL A 880 -10.42 -29.35 39.04
N PHE A 881 -11.47 -29.05 39.79
CA PHE A 881 -12.86 -29.14 39.34
C PHE A 881 -13.58 -27.80 39.49
N ALA A 882 -14.64 -27.61 38.69
CA ALA A 882 -15.59 -26.52 38.84
C ALA A 882 -16.96 -27.10 39.21
N VAL A 883 -17.68 -26.40 40.09
CA VAL A 883 -19.03 -26.77 40.54
C VAL A 883 -20.00 -25.71 40.04
N PHE A 884 -21.01 -26.13 39.27
CA PHE A 884 -22.08 -25.25 38.82
C PHE A 884 -23.17 -25.07 39.90
N PRO A 885 -23.99 -24.01 39.85
CA PRO A 885 -25.02 -23.73 40.86
C PRO A 885 -26.05 -24.84 41.09
N ASP A 886 -26.22 -25.74 40.12
CA ASP A 886 -27.05 -26.95 40.15
C ASP A 886 -26.38 -28.14 40.87
N GLY A 887 -25.12 -28.01 41.27
CA GLY A 887 -24.34 -29.06 41.93
C GLY A 887 -23.63 -30.02 40.98
N VAL A 888 -23.63 -29.75 39.66
CA VAL A 888 -22.86 -30.50 38.66
C VAL A 888 -21.37 -30.16 38.79
N VAL A 889 -20.53 -31.19 38.77
CA VAL A 889 -19.07 -31.05 38.91
C VAL A 889 -18.40 -31.47 37.61
N VAL A 890 -17.52 -30.63 37.09
CA VAL A 890 -16.72 -30.90 35.90
C VAL A 890 -15.24 -30.66 36.17
N HIS A 891 -14.39 -31.25 35.33
CA HIS A 891 -13.00 -30.80 35.22
C HIS A 891 -12.94 -29.32 34.86
N TYR A 892 -11.97 -28.61 35.42
CA TYR A 892 -11.75 -27.19 35.14
C TYR A 892 -11.59 -26.91 33.64
N SER A 893 -10.87 -27.76 32.91
CA SER A 893 -10.71 -27.66 31.45
C SER A 893 -12.00 -27.93 30.66
N CYS A 894 -12.96 -28.65 31.24
CA CYS A 894 -14.26 -28.89 30.62
C CYS A 894 -15.29 -27.79 30.95
N LYS A 895 -14.94 -26.81 31.78
CA LYS A 895 -15.83 -25.73 32.23
C LYS A 895 -16.40 -24.93 31.07
N GLU A 896 -15.55 -24.42 30.18
CA GLU A 896 -15.99 -23.57 29.06
C GLU A 896 -16.84 -24.35 28.05
N SER A 897 -16.46 -25.59 27.78
CA SER A 897 -17.20 -26.46 26.87
C SER A 897 -18.56 -26.90 27.45
N MET A 898 -18.67 -27.10 28.77
CA MET A 898 -19.96 -27.37 29.41
C MET A 898 -20.82 -26.10 29.51
N ALA A 899 -20.22 -24.94 29.80
CA ALA A 899 -20.91 -23.65 29.80
C ALA A 899 -21.47 -23.28 28.41
N ALA A 900 -20.81 -23.73 27.33
CA ALA A 900 -21.27 -23.53 25.95
C ALA A 900 -22.41 -24.48 25.52
N MET A 901 -22.60 -25.63 26.19
CA MET A 901 -23.58 -26.66 25.80
C MET A 901 -24.94 -26.58 26.51
N GLY A 902 -25.13 -25.65 27.45
CA GLY A 902 -26.42 -25.51 28.11
C GLY A 902 -26.58 -24.19 28.85
N HIS A 903 -27.78 -23.61 28.67
CA HIS A 903 -28.44 -22.45 29.27
C HIS A 903 -28.04 -22.00 30.71
N TRP A 904 -26.81 -21.54 30.91
CA TRP A 904 -26.38 -20.94 32.20
C TRP A 904 -25.91 -19.48 32.09
N ARG A 905 -26.30 -18.80 31.00
CA ARG A 905 -26.28 -17.33 30.91
C ARG A 905 -27.64 -16.77 31.26
N THR A 906 -27.99 -16.79 32.54
CA THR A 906 -28.92 -15.83 33.16
C THR A 906 -28.46 -15.56 34.56
#